data_AF-A0A7X4IWQ6-F1
#
_entry.id   AF-A0A7X4IWQ6-F1
#
_cell.length_a   1.000
_cell.length_b   1.000
_cell.length_c   1.000
_cell.angle_alpha   90.00
_cell.angle_beta   90.00
_cell.angle_gamma   90.00
#
_symmetry.space_group_name_H-M   'P 1'
#
loop_
_entity.id
_entity.type
_entity.pdbx_description
1 polymer ?
#
loop_
_entity_poly.entity_id
_entity_poly.type
_entity_poly.pdbx_seq_one_letter_code
_entity_poly.pdbx_strand_id
1 'polypeptide(L)'
;MPSRFRYSMWDGTQEVADLDPDQILDNLSDDLMNFGDLQHALRNLLQRGMRNPMGDRTQGLRDLLQQLRQQRRQQLDRFDLGSIFDQLREQLDEILDMERNTIDQRLEDAGVPPEGQEGQEGQPAEQGDGAQDGKGQQQGAEQGQPSNEGGQQGESQQGQPGEGEQGQQGQQGSQSGGSGGEGSVPTSEFADMLRNIANRKQEFLDEIPDDTAGQVRRLQDYEFMDPEAQAKFNELVESLRQAMMNTFFKDLSEQIANMSPEDMERMKQMTQDLNQMLQDKMAGNEPDFDSFMQKYGDLFGDNPPQSLDELIAQMQQQMGQMQSLLGSLPGDMRQQLQDLLADKVGDPEPQQSLNELAQNLEYLFPMRDQRNQYPFRGEEQIDLDAAMELMRHMQSIDEVERQLERTQYGGEIDDIDADQLEELLGPEARETLDELRKFLEILEEAGYIRKKGSGWELTPRGTRKIGQRALVELYAQLKADSFGKHEVHESGFGGERTDQTKLYEFGDPFHLDIKRTIMNSLHREGVGTPINLQPDDFEVARSELVTQTATVIMLDLSWSMALRGSFQAAKKAALALNNLISSQFQRDSLYIIGFSAYARELKAEDLPYVRWDESVLGTNMHHALMIAERLLAKHTQGTRQIIMISDGEPTAHLERGRSYFAYPPSPITIRETLKAVKRCTRKNITINTFMLDRNHYLKEFVNQVARINKGRVFYTTPDKLGEYILVDYVSQKRKHLTGIAG
;
A
#
# COMPACT_ATOMS: atom_id res chain seq x y z
N MET A 1 16.27 -19.48 29.55
CA MET A 1 15.18 -20.49 29.59
C MET A 1 14.32 -20.25 28.37
N PRO A 2 14.01 -21.24 27.52
CA PRO A 2 13.10 -21.03 26.41
C PRO A 2 11.68 -20.88 26.97
N SER A 3 11.01 -19.78 26.65
CA SER A 3 9.61 -19.54 26.97
C SER A 3 8.77 -20.63 26.32
N ARG A 4 8.05 -21.43 27.13
CA ARG A 4 7.05 -22.37 26.61
C ARG A 4 5.79 -21.57 26.30
N PHE A 5 5.51 -21.36 25.01
CA PHE A 5 4.24 -20.79 24.57
C PHE A 5 3.16 -21.87 24.61
N ARG A 6 1.97 -21.50 25.10
CA ARG A 6 0.80 -22.37 25.21
C ARG A 6 -0.28 -21.74 24.33
N TYR A 7 -0.60 -22.39 23.23
CA TYR A 7 -1.64 -21.91 22.31
C TYR A 7 -3.01 -22.40 22.81
N SER A 8 -4.00 -21.52 22.79
CA SER A 8 -5.41 -21.81 23.06
C SER A 8 -6.27 -21.34 21.88
N MET A 9 -7.48 -21.87 21.74
CA MET A 9 -8.46 -21.31 20.80
C MET A 9 -8.81 -19.88 21.22
N TRP A 10 -9.03 -19.02 20.24
CA TRP A 10 -9.44 -17.63 20.43
C TRP A 10 -10.79 -17.58 21.13
N ASP A 11 -10.83 -16.98 22.32
CA ASP A 11 -12.04 -16.85 23.15
C ASP A 11 -12.36 -15.38 23.49
N GLY A 12 -11.64 -14.44 22.85
CA GLY A 12 -11.81 -13.00 23.05
C GLY A 12 -11.22 -12.46 24.34
N THR A 13 -10.57 -13.31 25.17
CA THR A 13 -9.87 -12.89 26.40
C THR A 13 -8.36 -12.78 26.21
N GLN A 14 -7.85 -13.12 25.03
CA GLN A 14 -6.45 -12.93 24.68
C GLN A 14 -6.15 -11.44 24.52
N GLU A 15 -5.23 -10.92 25.32
CA GLU A 15 -4.60 -9.62 25.05
C GLU A 15 -3.72 -9.78 23.79
N VAL A 16 -4.12 -9.17 22.68
CA VAL A 16 -3.21 -8.94 21.56
C VAL A 16 -2.14 -8.00 22.09
N ALA A 17 -0.88 -8.45 22.10
CA ALA A 17 0.20 -7.63 22.64
C ALA A 17 0.30 -6.33 21.84
N ASP A 18 0.24 -5.19 22.53
CA ASP A 18 0.49 -3.89 21.94
C ASP A 18 1.80 -3.91 21.13
N LEU A 19 1.80 -3.20 20.01
CA LEU A 19 2.96 -3.05 19.15
C LEU A 19 4.17 -2.56 19.98
N ASP A 20 5.22 -3.38 20.04
CA ASP A 20 6.43 -3.08 20.83
C ASP A 20 7.24 -1.97 20.14
N PRO A 21 7.46 -0.81 20.79
CA PRO A 21 8.25 0.28 20.21
C PRO A 21 9.65 -0.15 19.75
N ASP A 22 10.23 -1.14 20.42
CA ASP A 22 11.52 -1.69 20.05
C ASP A 22 11.48 -2.38 18.68
N GLN A 23 10.40 -3.11 18.39
CA GLN A 23 10.21 -3.81 17.12
C GLN A 23 9.96 -2.85 15.96
N ILE A 24 9.24 -1.75 16.20
CA ILE A 24 9.01 -0.70 15.20
C ILE A 24 10.34 -0.04 14.84
N LEU A 25 11.10 0.39 15.86
CA LEU A 25 12.41 1.01 15.65
C LEU A 25 13.38 0.06 14.94
N ASP A 26 13.29 -1.22 15.28
CA ASP A 26 14.06 -2.28 14.64
C ASP A 26 13.73 -2.37 13.14
N ASN A 27 12.46 -2.47 12.75
CA ASN A 27 12.09 -2.57 11.33
C ASN A 27 12.50 -1.35 10.49
N LEU A 28 12.75 -0.21 11.15
CA LEU A 28 13.17 1.05 10.56
C LEU A 28 14.70 1.24 10.53
N SER A 29 15.42 0.59 11.45
CA SER A 29 16.86 0.79 11.67
C SER A 29 17.69 0.54 10.43
N ASP A 30 17.39 -0.51 9.66
CA ASP A 30 18.18 -0.87 8.47
C ASP A 30 18.04 0.18 7.36
N ASP A 31 16.81 0.64 7.08
CA ASP A 31 16.55 1.69 6.09
C ASP A 31 17.18 3.02 6.50
N LEU A 32 17.06 3.40 7.78
CA LEU A 32 17.72 4.60 8.29
C LEU A 32 19.25 4.50 8.18
N MET A 33 19.84 3.35 8.51
CA MET A 33 21.27 3.13 8.41
C MET A 33 21.77 3.23 6.97
N ASN A 34 20.95 2.76 6.01
CA ASN A 34 21.29 2.75 4.60
C ASN A 34 21.18 4.13 3.96
N PHE A 35 20.09 4.86 4.20
CA PHE A 35 19.80 6.12 3.51
C PHE A 35 20.21 7.36 4.31
N GLY A 36 20.28 7.25 5.64
CA GLY A 36 20.60 8.37 6.52
C GLY A 36 19.45 9.38 6.66
N ASP A 37 18.21 8.97 6.40
CA ASP A 37 17.02 9.80 6.50
C ASP A 37 15.90 9.04 7.21
N LEU A 38 15.46 9.57 8.34
CA LEU A 38 14.38 9.00 9.15
C LEU A 38 13.02 9.10 8.44
N GLN A 39 12.76 10.19 7.71
CA GLN A 39 11.50 10.35 6.98
C GLN A 39 11.36 9.29 5.89
N HIS A 40 12.44 9.07 5.15
CA HIS A 40 12.49 8.04 4.12
C HIS A 40 12.33 6.64 4.72
N ALA A 41 13.00 6.36 5.85
CA ALA A 41 12.90 5.08 6.53
C ALA A 41 11.48 4.82 7.10
N LEU A 42 10.83 5.85 7.66
CA LEU A 42 9.42 5.79 8.09
C LEU A 42 8.50 5.50 6.92
N ARG A 43 8.67 6.21 5.80
CA ARG A 43 7.87 5.98 4.60
C ARG A 43 8.02 4.57 4.06
N ASN A 44 9.25 4.05 4.00
CA ASN A 44 9.51 2.68 3.58
C ASN A 44 8.86 1.65 4.53
N LEU A 45 8.88 1.93 5.83
CA LEU A 45 8.19 1.11 6.83
C LEU A 45 6.68 1.08 6.59
N LEU A 46 6.04 2.24 6.42
CA LEU A 46 4.59 2.33 6.17
C LEU A 46 4.20 1.64 4.85
N GLN A 47 5.02 1.78 3.81
CA GLN A 47 4.78 1.14 2.52
C GLN A 47 4.92 -0.38 2.59
N ARG A 48 5.98 -0.88 3.24
CA ARG A 48 6.32 -2.32 3.29
C ARG A 48 5.54 -3.07 4.38
N GLY A 49 5.09 -2.38 5.41
CA GLY A 49 4.64 -2.99 6.66
C GLY A 49 5.81 -3.47 7.51
N MET A 50 5.50 -4.07 8.66
CA MET A 50 6.50 -4.58 9.61
C MET A 50 6.64 -6.09 9.52
N ARG A 51 7.79 -6.59 9.97
CA ARG A 51 7.99 -8.01 10.22
C ARG A 51 8.12 -8.22 11.72
N ASN A 52 7.35 -9.13 12.25
CA ASN A 52 7.41 -9.54 13.63
C ASN A 52 8.55 -10.56 13.82
N PRO A 53 9.03 -10.77 15.07
CA PRO A 53 10.12 -11.70 15.35
C PRO A 53 9.86 -13.16 14.95
N MET A 54 8.60 -13.57 14.79
CA MET A 54 8.21 -14.90 14.30
C MET A 54 8.30 -15.03 12.76
N GLY A 55 8.57 -13.94 12.05
CA GLY A 55 8.64 -13.90 10.58
C GLY A 55 7.31 -13.52 9.92
N ASP A 56 6.23 -13.41 10.69
CA ASP A 56 4.94 -12.91 10.21
C ASP A 56 5.06 -11.44 9.82
N ARG A 57 4.42 -11.07 8.71
CA ARG A 57 4.49 -9.72 8.14
C ARG A 57 3.15 -9.03 8.33
N THR A 58 3.14 -7.89 9.03
CA THR A 58 2.00 -6.98 9.00
C THR A 58 1.94 -6.28 7.65
N GLN A 59 0.72 -6.09 7.16
CA GLN A 59 0.50 -5.49 5.85
C GLN A 59 0.91 -4.01 5.89
N GLY A 60 1.45 -3.51 4.78
CA GLY A 60 1.72 -2.10 4.57
C GLY A 60 0.75 -1.45 3.59
N LEU A 61 0.90 -0.15 3.37
CA LEU A 61 0.10 0.60 2.38
C LEU A 61 0.21 0.00 0.97
N ARG A 62 1.34 -0.63 0.63
CA ARG A 62 1.51 -1.29 -0.67
C ARG A 62 0.64 -2.54 -0.79
N ASP A 63 0.47 -3.28 0.30
CA ASP A 63 -0.34 -4.49 0.31
C ASP A 63 -1.83 -4.12 0.23
N LEU A 64 -2.28 -3.08 0.94
CA LEU A 64 -3.64 -2.51 0.82
C LEU A 64 -3.94 -2.01 -0.61
N LEU A 65 -3.00 -1.26 -1.19
CA LEU A 65 -3.11 -0.80 -2.58
C LEU A 65 -3.20 -1.99 -3.56
N GLN A 66 -2.44 -3.06 -3.32
CA GLN A 66 -2.51 -4.27 -4.14
C GLN A 66 -3.87 -4.97 -4.01
N GLN A 67 -4.45 -5.02 -2.81
CA GLN A 67 -5.79 -5.57 -2.59
C GLN A 67 -6.87 -4.75 -3.30
N LEU A 68 -6.85 -3.42 -3.21
CA LEU A 68 -7.78 -2.56 -3.96
C LEU A 68 -7.68 -2.78 -5.47
N ARG A 69 -6.46 -2.86 -6.00
CA ARG A 69 -6.23 -3.16 -7.42
C ARG A 69 -6.73 -4.55 -7.82
N GLN A 70 -6.65 -5.52 -6.93
CA GLN A 70 -7.16 -6.86 -7.16
C GLN A 70 -8.69 -6.86 -7.14
N GLN A 71 -9.31 -6.19 -6.16
CA GLN A 71 -10.74 -6.02 -6.07
C GLN A 71 -11.27 -5.32 -7.33
N ARG A 72 -10.61 -4.25 -7.80
CA ARG A 72 -10.97 -3.59 -9.06
C ARG A 72 -11.00 -4.54 -10.23
N ARG A 73 -9.94 -5.33 -10.43
CA ARG A 73 -9.88 -6.30 -11.53
C ARG A 73 -10.98 -7.35 -11.42
N GLN A 74 -11.25 -7.85 -10.21
CA GLN A 74 -12.33 -8.81 -9.98
C GLN A 74 -13.69 -8.25 -10.41
N GLN A 75 -13.97 -6.97 -10.13
CA GLN A 75 -15.20 -6.31 -10.56
C GLN A 75 -15.26 -6.18 -12.09
N LEU A 76 -14.17 -5.71 -12.72
CA LEU A 76 -14.07 -5.55 -14.18
C LEU A 76 -14.16 -6.86 -14.96
N ASP A 77 -13.63 -7.94 -14.40
CA ASP A 77 -13.60 -9.27 -15.01
C ASP A 77 -14.88 -10.08 -14.73
N ARG A 78 -15.74 -9.62 -13.81
CA ARG A 78 -16.97 -10.31 -13.41
C ARG A 78 -18.18 -9.85 -14.22
N PHE A 79 -18.39 -8.54 -14.32
CA PHE A 79 -19.60 -7.96 -14.90
C PHE A 79 -19.44 -7.59 -16.38
N ASP A 80 -20.53 -7.74 -17.12
CA ASP A 80 -20.67 -7.25 -18.48
C ASP A 80 -21.62 -6.04 -18.51
N LEU A 81 -21.09 -4.83 -18.75
CA LEU A 81 -21.94 -3.66 -18.93
C LEU A 81 -22.69 -3.65 -20.28
N GLY A 82 -22.31 -4.53 -21.22
CA GLY A 82 -23.03 -4.69 -22.48
C GLY A 82 -24.45 -5.24 -22.28
N SER A 83 -24.69 -5.96 -21.19
CA SER A 83 -25.98 -6.64 -20.98
C SER A 83 -27.08 -5.76 -20.39
N ILE A 84 -26.81 -4.50 -20.06
CA ILE A 84 -27.76 -3.62 -19.33
C ILE A 84 -29.11 -3.53 -20.04
N PHE A 85 -29.10 -3.59 -21.38
CA PHE A 85 -30.30 -3.53 -22.21
C PHE A 85 -30.82 -4.88 -22.65
N ASP A 86 -30.17 -5.99 -22.30
CA ASP A 86 -30.59 -7.31 -22.76
C ASP A 86 -31.91 -7.72 -22.11
N GLN A 87 -32.07 -7.51 -20.80
CA GLN A 87 -33.36 -7.74 -20.11
C GLN A 87 -34.48 -6.87 -20.69
N LEU A 88 -34.18 -5.61 -20.99
CA LEU A 88 -35.14 -4.68 -21.57
C LEU A 88 -35.53 -5.10 -22.99
N ARG A 89 -34.58 -5.58 -23.78
CA ARG A 89 -34.83 -6.14 -25.12
C ARG A 89 -35.71 -7.38 -25.02
N GLU A 90 -35.40 -8.32 -24.12
CA GLU A 90 -36.18 -9.53 -23.91
C GLU A 90 -37.64 -9.23 -23.53
N GLN A 91 -37.86 -8.26 -22.63
CA GLN A 91 -39.22 -7.85 -22.25
C GLN A 91 -39.98 -7.18 -23.39
N LEU A 92 -39.30 -6.36 -24.20
CA LEU A 92 -39.91 -5.74 -25.38
C LEU A 92 -40.25 -6.77 -26.46
N ASP A 93 -39.36 -7.73 -26.70
CA ASP A 93 -39.60 -8.84 -27.63
C ASP A 93 -40.80 -9.67 -27.17
N GLU A 94 -40.93 -9.94 -25.87
CA GLU A 94 -42.11 -10.62 -25.31
C GLU A 94 -43.40 -9.83 -25.58
N ILE A 95 -43.39 -8.53 -25.32
CA ILE A 95 -44.54 -7.62 -25.57
C ILE A 95 -44.92 -7.61 -27.05
N LEU A 96 -43.95 -7.52 -27.94
CA LEU A 96 -44.14 -7.52 -29.39
C LEU A 96 -44.70 -8.87 -29.86
N ASP A 97 -44.21 -9.99 -29.32
CA ASP A 97 -44.69 -11.33 -29.62
C ASP A 97 -46.13 -11.54 -29.15
N MET A 98 -46.49 -11.07 -27.95
CA MET A 98 -47.88 -11.11 -27.47
C MET A 98 -48.83 -10.33 -28.39
N GLU A 99 -48.45 -9.11 -28.77
CA GLU A 99 -49.26 -8.31 -29.69
C GLU A 99 -49.39 -9.02 -31.06
N ARG A 100 -48.27 -9.49 -31.65
CA ARG A 100 -48.26 -10.23 -32.94
C ARG A 100 -49.17 -11.46 -32.90
N ASN A 101 -49.04 -12.28 -31.86
CA ASN A 101 -49.88 -13.47 -31.68
C ASN A 101 -51.37 -13.12 -31.57
N THR A 102 -51.71 -12.02 -30.87
CA THR A 102 -53.09 -11.54 -30.77
C THR A 102 -53.61 -11.00 -32.11
N ILE A 103 -52.77 -10.35 -32.93
CA ILE A 103 -53.13 -9.94 -34.30
C ILE A 103 -53.47 -11.17 -35.14
N ASP A 104 -52.60 -12.18 -35.13
CA ASP A 104 -52.74 -13.39 -35.93
C ASP A 104 -53.98 -14.20 -35.51
N GLN A 105 -54.22 -14.37 -34.21
CA GLN A 105 -55.44 -15.03 -33.70
C GLN A 105 -56.73 -14.30 -34.12
N ARG A 106 -56.75 -12.96 -34.09
CA ARG A 106 -57.92 -12.19 -34.54
C ARG A 106 -58.15 -12.26 -36.04
N LEU A 107 -57.08 -12.43 -36.83
CA LEU A 107 -57.17 -12.70 -38.27
C LEU A 107 -57.75 -14.09 -38.54
N GLU A 108 -57.33 -15.11 -37.79
CA GLU A 108 -57.85 -16.48 -37.88
C GLU A 108 -59.33 -16.58 -37.47
N ASP A 109 -59.73 -15.96 -36.35
CA ASP A 109 -61.11 -15.91 -35.86
C ASP A 109 -62.07 -15.17 -36.82
N ALA A 110 -61.55 -14.24 -37.63
CA ALA A 110 -62.30 -13.54 -38.67
C ALA A 110 -62.54 -14.40 -39.94
N GLY A 111 -62.07 -15.66 -39.96
CA GLY A 111 -62.27 -16.60 -41.07
C GLY A 111 -61.36 -16.33 -42.28
N VAL A 112 -60.23 -15.66 -42.05
CA VAL A 112 -59.24 -15.35 -43.07
C VAL A 112 -58.16 -16.44 -43.07
N PRO A 113 -57.97 -17.22 -44.15
CA PRO A 113 -56.85 -18.14 -44.22
C PRO A 113 -55.54 -17.33 -44.30
N PRO A 114 -54.44 -17.81 -43.67
CA PRO A 114 -53.13 -17.18 -43.82
C PRO A 114 -52.75 -17.17 -45.30
N GLU A 115 -52.23 -16.03 -45.79
CA GLU A 115 -51.69 -15.96 -47.14
C GLU A 115 -50.47 -16.89 -47.25
N GLY A 116 -50.65 -18.03 -47.94
CA GLY A 116 -49.54 -18.92 -48.25
C GLY A 116 -49.90 -20.37 -48.56
N GLN A 117 -50.77 -20.63 -49.55
CA GLN A 117 -50.74 -21.90 -50.33
C GLN A 117 -51.69 -21.82 -51.54
N GLU A 118 -51.24 -21.22 -52.64
CA GLU A 118 -51.84 -21.47 -53.95
C GLU A 118 -51.16 -22.69 -54.61
N GLY A 119 -51.91 -23.79 -54.70
CA GLY A 119 -51.97 -24.66 -55.88
C GLY A 119 -50.82 -25.63 -56.16
N GLN A 120 -50.97 -26.88 -55.72
CA GLN A 120 -50.59 -28.04 -56.54
C GLN A 120 -51.44 -29.28 -56.19
N GLU A 121 -52.56 -29.44 -56.88
CA GLU A 121 -53.27 -30.72 -56.99
C GLU A 121 -52.76 -31.51 -58.21
N GLY A 122 -52.51 -32.81 -58.03
CA GLY A 122 -52.51 -33.79 -59.12
C GLY A 122 -51.31 -34.72 -59.20
N GLN A 123 -51.33 -35.82 -58.45
CA GLN A 123 -50.66 -37.09 -58.80
C GLN A 123 -51.25 -37.66 -60.12
N PRO A 124 -50.51 -38.42 -60.96
CA PRO A 124 -49.99 -39.73 -60.55
C PRO A 124 -48.58 -40.10 -61.05
N ALA A 125 -48.02 -41.09 -60.37
CA ALA A 125 -46.76 -41.75 -60.70
C ALA A 125 -46.85 -42.53 -62.02
N GLU A 126 -45.82 -42.41 -62.87
CA GLU A 126 -45.40 -43.49 -63.76
C GLU A 126 -43.91 -43.37 -64.15
N GLN A 127 -43.31 -44.54 -64.37
CA GLN A 127 -41.90 -44.84 -64.60
C GLN A 127 -41.36 -44.28 -65.92
N GLY A 128 -40.04 -44.06 -66.00
CA GLY A 128 -39.30 -44.28 -67.24
C GLY A 128 -38.18 -43.28 -67.58
N ASP A 129 -36.95 -43.78 -67.52
CA ASP A 129 -35.78 -43.50 -68.37
C ASP A 129 -35.30 -42.06 -68.66
N GLY A 130 -34.04 -41.81 -68.28
CA GLY A 130 -32.99 -41.67 -69.31
C GLY A 130 -32.41 -40.27 -69.60
N ALA A 131 -31.06 -40.20 -69.51
CA ALA A 131 -30.11 -39.27 -70.17
C ALA A 131 -29.95 -37.85 -69.56
N GLN A 132 -28.79 -37.54 -68.95
CA GLN A 132 -27.56 -36.93 -69.56
C GLN A 132 -27.82 -35.51 -70.11
N ASP A 133 -27.04 -34.45 -69.90
CA ASP A 133 -25.71 -34.09 -69.38
C ASP A 133 -25.84 -32.57 -69.05
N GLY A 134 -25.08 -31.85 -68.24
CA GLY A 134 -23.77 -32.05 -67.65
C GLY A 134 -23.14 -30.66 -67.36
N LYS A 135 -22.10 -30.69 -66.52
CA LYS A 135 -21.15 -29.60 -66.12
C LYS A 135 -21.68 -28.64 -65.05
N GLY A 136 -21.12 -28.57 -63.83
CA GLY A 136 -19.74 -28.78 -63.36
C GLY A 136 -19.21 -27.41 -62.91
N GLN A 137 -18.85 -27.15 -61.65
CA GLN A 137 -17.70 -27.61 -60.83
C GLN A 137 -18.05 -27.37 -59.34
N GLN A 138 -17.89 -28.26 -58.35
CA GLN A 138 -16.70 -28.93 -57.76
C GLN A 138 -15.71 -27.90 -57.16
N GLN A 139 -15.34 -27.90 -55.88
CA GLN A 139 -14.80 -28.93 -54.95
C GLN A 139 -15.09 -28.48 -53.48
N GLY A 140 -15.10 -29.24 -52.38
CA GLY A 140 -14.79 -30.62 -51.96
C GLY A 140 -14.80 -30.61 -50.40
N ALA A 141 -15.56 -31.47 -49.69
CA ALA A 141 -15.21 -32.80 -49.12
C ALA A 141 -14.12 -32.72 -48.00
N GLU A 142 -14.17 -33.34 -46.81
CA GLU A 142 -14.77 -34.58 -46.24
C GLU A 142 -14.80 -34.41 -44.69
N GLN A 143 -15.86 -34.71 -43.93
CA GLN A 143 -16.34 -36.01 -43.38
C GLN A 143 -15.41 -36.80 -42.45
N GLY A 144 -15.97 -37.19 -41.29
CA GLY A 144 -15.45 -38.21 -40.38
C GLY A 144 -16.36 -38.45 -39.16
N GLN A 145 -17.25 -39.44 -39.27
CA GLN A 145 -17.91 -40.20 -38.18
C GLN A 145 -17.45 -41.68 -38.33
N PRO A 146 -17.81 -42.68 -37.49
CA PRO A 146 -18.69 -42.73 -36.30
C PRO A 146 -18.15 -43.63 -35.13
N SER A 147 -18.92 -43.79 -34.03
CA SER A 147 -19.43 -45.10 -33.48
C SER A 147 -19.55 -45.21 -31.93
N ASN A 148 -20.77 -45.52 -31.48
CA ASN A 148 -21.29 -46.47 -30.45
C ASN A 148 -20.93 -46.52 -28.93
N GLU A 149 -22.03 -46.53 -28.15
CA GLU A 149 -22.46 -47.42 -27.03
C GLU A 149 -21.88 -47.34 -25.60
N GLY A 150 -22.80 -47.14 -24.62
CA GLY A 150 -22.77 -47.85 -23.33
C GLY A 150 -23.33 -47.14 -22.07
N GLY A 151 -24.62 -47.34 -21.75
CA GLY A 151 -25.11 -47.87 -20.45
C GLY A 151 -25.28 -47.01 -19.17
N GLN A 152 -26.54 -46.99 -18.68
CA GLN A 152 -27.06 -47.00 -17.28
C GLN A 152 -26.88 -45.78 -16.35
N GLN A 153 -27.67 -45.53 -15.31
CA GLN A 153 -29.11 -45.62 -14.93
C GLN A 153 -29.17 -45.12 -13.46
N GLY A 154 -30.29 -44.53 -13.02
CA GLY A 154 -30.62 -44.25 -11.59
C GLY A 154 -31.43 -42.97 -11.41
N GLU A 155 -32.75 -42.97 -11.66
CA GLU A 155 -33.86 -43.18 -10.68
C GLU A 155 -34.02 -42.08 -9.60
N SER A 156 -35.16 -41.38 -9.63
CA SER A 156 -35.92 -40.91 -8.45
C SER A 156 -37.39 -40.67 -8.84
N GLN A 157 -38.28 -40.93 -7.88
CA GLN A 157 -39.69 -41.28 -8.04
C GLN A 157 -40.68 -40.12 -8.09
N GLN A 158 -41.85 -40.46 -8.64
CA GLN A 158 -43.13 -39.74 -8.61
C GLN A 158 -43.71 -39.59 -7.19
N GLY A 159 -44.45 -38.51 -6.98
CA GLY A 159 -45.47 -38.36 -5.93
C GLY A 159 -46.66 -37.55 -6.46
N GLN A 160 -47.86 -38.12 -6.37
CA GLN A 160 -49.16 -37.55 -6.76
C GLN A 160 -49.57 -36.34 -5.89
N PRO A 161 -50.46 -35.45 -6.38
CA PRO A 161 -51.11 -34.43 -5.56
C PRO A 161 -52.41 -34.96 -4.92
N GLY A 162 -52.65 -34.54 -3.68
CA GLY A 162 -53.87 -34.81 -2.91
C GLY A 162 -54.91 -33.70 -3.05
N GLU A 163 -56.17 -34.12 -3.12
CA GLU A 163 -57.39 -33.29 -3.10
C GLU A 163 -57.64 -32.64 -1.73
N GLY A 164 -58.32 -31.49 -1.75
CA GLY A 164 -58.85 -30.81 -0.58
C GLY A 164 -59.92 -29.77 -0.95
N GLU A 165 -61.18 -30.22 -0.94
CA GLU A 165 -62.45 -29.47 -0.80
C GLU A 165 -62.42 -28.45 0.38
N GLN A 166 -63.27 -27.42 0.59
CA GLN A 166 -64.55 -26.93 0.04
C GLN A 166 -64.86 -25.57 0.74
N GLY A 167 -65.83 -24.80 0.22
CA GLY A 167 -66.64 -23.80 0.97
C GLY A 167 -66.95 -22.54 0.14
N GLN A 168 -68.03 -22.39 -0.64
CA GLN A 168 -69.50 -22.50 -0.44
C GLN A 168 -70.18 -21.20 0.05
N GLN A 169 -70.92 -20.55 -0.87
CA GLN A 169 -72.22 -19.83 -0.74
C GLN A 169 -72.53 -19.26 -2.15
N GLY A 170 -73.61 -19.59 -2.89
CA GLY A 170 -75.06 -19.48 -2.59
C GLY A 170 -75.54 -18.05 -2.93
N GLN A 171 -76.55 -17.74 -3.74
CA GLN A 171 -77.75 -18.48 -4.18
C GLN A 171 -78.59 -17.63 -5.20
N GLN A 172 -79.25 -18.28 -6.18
CA GLN A 172 -80.54 -17.97 -6.88
C GLN A 172 -80.76 -16.61 -7.62
N GLY A 173 -81.44 -16.52 -8.77
CA GLY A 173 -82.17 -17.50 -9.57
C GLY A 173 -82.85 -16.88 -10.81
N SER A 174 -82.83 -17.64 -11.91
CA SER A 174 -83.87 -17.84 -12.95
C SER A 174 -84.82 -16.72 -13.39
N GLN A 175 -84.83 -16.44 -14.70
CA GLN A 175 -86.07 -16.46 -15.50
C GLN A 175 -85.80 -16.72 -16.99
N SER A 176 -86.58 -17.64 -17.54
CA SER A 176 -86.64 -18.03 -18.95
C SER A 176 -87.83 -17.38 -19.67
N GLY A 177 -87.65 -17.11 -20.95
CA GLY A 177 -88.69 -16.71 -21.93
C GLY A 177 -88.11 -15.69 -22.91
N GLY A 178 -88.23 -15.80 -24.22
CA GLY A 178 -88.81 -16.80 -25.11
C GLY A 178 -88.68 -16.29 -26.55
N SER A 179 -88.57 -17.23 -27.50
CA SER A 179 -88.95 -17.16 -28.91
C SER A 179 -88.40 -16.04 -29.84
N GLY A 180 -87.65 -16.49 -30.84
CA GLY A 180 -87.88 -16.10 -32.25
C GLY A 180 -87.05 -14.94 -32.81
N GLY A 181 -86.08 -15.28 -33.67
CA GLY A 181 -85.40 -14.33 -34.56
C GLY A 181 -84.29 -15.02 -35.35
N GLU A 182 -84.59 -15.45 -36.57
CA GLU A 182 -83.62 -15.92 -37.56
C GLU A 182 -82.62 -14.81 -37.94
N GLY A 183 -81.36 -15.22 -38.16
CA GLY A 183 -80.51 -14.69 -39.24
C GLY A 183 -79.62 -13.49 -38.93
N SER A 184 -78.31 -13.73 -38.84
CA SER A 184 -77.33 -13.04 -39.71
C SER A 184 -75.95 -13.67 -39.56
N VAL A 185 -75.44 -14.16 -40.69
CA VAL A 185 -74.02 -14.39 -40.96
C VAL A 185 -73.26 -13.08 -40.71
N PRO A 186 -72.06 -13.05 -40.08
CA PRO A 186 -71.32 -11.80 -39.95
C PRO A 186 -70.97 -11.26 -41.34
N THR A 187 -71.34 -10.00 -41.55
CA THR A 187 -71.07 -9.15 -42.71
C THR A 187 -69.59 -9.23 -43.14
N SER A 188 -69.34 -9.51 -44.43
CA SER A 188 -67.98 -9.50 -45.02
C SER A 188 -67.24 -8.17 -44.77
N GLU A 189 -67.96 -7.05 -44.67
CA GLU A 189 -67.39 -5.72 -44.39
C GLU A 189 -66.67 -5.62 -43.04
N PHE A 190 -67.11 -6.35 -42.01
CA PHE A 190 -66.47 -6.33 -40.68
C PHE A 190 -65.18 -7.14 -40.67
N ALA A 191 -65.17 -8.30 -41.32
CA ALA A 191 -63.97 -9.12 -41.51
C ALA A 191 -62.92 -8.36 -42.36
N ASP A 192 -63.36 -7.69 -43.42
CA ASP A 192 -62.47 -6.85 -44.26
C ASP A 192 -61.91 -5.65 -43.49
N MET A 193 -62.70 -5.04 -42.60
CA MET A 193 -62.24 -3.94 -41.74
C MET A 193 -61.20 -4.43 -40.71
N LEU A 194 -61.46 -5.54 -40.03
CA LEU A 194 -60.50 -6.15 -39.09
C LEU A 194 -59.20 -6.54 -39.79
N ARG A 195 -59.29 -7.09 -41.01
CA ARG A 195 -58.12 -7.43 -41.82
C ARG A 195 -57.28 -6.21 -42.18
N ASN A 196 -57.91 -5.11 -42.58
CA ASN A 196 -57.20 -3.87 -42.88
C ASN A 196 -56.54 -3.25 -41.64
N ILE A 197 -57.16 -3.38 -40.46
CA ILE A 197 -56.60 -2.89 -39.19
C ILE A 197 -55.42 -3.77 -38.75
N ALA A 198 -55.58 -5.09 -38.82
CA ALA A 198 -54.55 -6.06 -38.48
C ALA A 198 -53.32 -5.93 -39.40
N ASN A 199 -53.52 -5.87 -40.73
CA ASN A 199 -52.42 -5.68 -41.69
C ASN A 199 -51.66 -4.37 -41.43
N ARG A 200 -52.37 -3.26 -41.17
CA ARG A 200 -51.73 -1.98 -40.87
C ARG A 200 -50.92 -2.02 -39.57
N LYS A 201 -51.41 -2.74 -38.56
CA LYS A 201 -50.70 -2.93 -37.29
C LYS A 201 -49.49 -3.84 -37.46
N GLN A 202 -49.59 -4.91 -38.26
CA GLN A 202 -48.49 -5.80 -38.57
C GLN A 202 -47.38 -5.07 -39.36
N GLU A 203 -47.75 -4.29 -40.39
CA GLU A 203 -46.83 -3.40 -41.11
C GLU A 203 -46.15 -2.40 -40.16
N PHE A 204 -46.89 -1.84 -39.19
CA PHE A 204 -46.31 -0.94 -38.20
C PHE A 204 -45.28 -1.64 -37.31
N LEU A 205 -45.60 -2.86 -36.82
CA LEU A 205 -44.71 -3.64 -35.96
C LEU A 205 -43.43 -4.09 -36.70
N ASP A 206 -43.50 -4.33 -38.00
CA ASP A 206 -42.34 -4.70 -38.83
C ASP A 206 -41.45 -3.49 -39.20
N GLU A 207 -41.97 -2.27 -39.13
CA GLU A 207 -41.23 -1.02 -39.34
C GLU A 207 -40.59 -0.45 -38.06
N ILE A 208 -40.71 -1.14 -36.92
CA ILE A 208 -40.10 -0.68 -35.66
C ILE A 208 -38.57 -0.84 -35.74
N PRO A 209 -37.78 0.16 -35.30
CA PRO A 209 -36.32 0.04 -35.23
C PRO A 209 -35.85 -1.15 -34.38
N ASP A 210 -34.68 -1.71 -34.70
CA ASP A 210 -34.05 -2.79 -33.92
C ASP A 210 -33.45 -2.31 -32.58
N ASP A 211 -33.33 -1.00 -32.38
CA ASP A 211 -32.81 -0.42 -31.14
C ASP A 211 -33.92 -0.23 -30.09
N THR A 212 -33.60 -0.57 -28.84
CA THR A 212 -34.55 -0.58 -27.72
C THR A 212 -35.19 0.78 -27.45
N ALA A 213 -34.42 1.87 -27.60
CA ALA A 213 -34.92 3.23 -27.45
C ALA A 213 -35.98 3.58 -28.50
N GLY A 214 -35.72 3.22 -29.76
CA GLY A 214 -36.64 3.38 -30.88
C GLY A 214 -37.91 2.54 -30.72
N GLN A 215 -37.79 1.31 -30.23
CA GLN A 215 -38.93 0.42 -29.94
C GLN A 215 -39.86 1.05 -28.88
N VAL A 216 -39.32 1.45 -27.73
CA VAL A 216 -40.12 2.09 -26.66
C VAL A 216 -40.81 3.34 -27.17
N ARG A 217 -40.12 4.20 -27.93
CA ARG A 217 -40.68 5.43 -28.48
C ARG A 217 -41.86 5.15 -29.43
N ARG A 218 -41.71 4.19 -30.34
CA ARG A 218 -42.76 3.85 -31.32
C ARG A 218 -43.96 3.20 -30.64
N LEU A 219 -43.72 2.35 -29.64
CA LEU A 219 -44.78 1.66 -28.91
C LEU A 219 -45.54 2.58 -27.94
N GLN A 220 -44.95 3.71 -27.51
CA GLN A 220 -45.64 4.65 -26.62
C GLN A 220 -46.86 5.32 -27.28
N ASP A 221 -46.80 5.57 -28.59
CA ASP A 221 -47.91 6.11 -29.40
C ASP A 221 -48.74 4.99 -30.07
N TYR A 222 -48.43 3.72 -29.78
CA TYR A 222 -49.09 2.57 -30.37
C TYR A 222 -50.31 2.15 -29.56
N GLU A 223 -51.46 2.01 -30.23
CA GLU A 223 -52.67 1.43 -29.63
C GLU A 223 -52.56 -0.10 -29.67
N PHE A 224 -52.42 -0.78 -28.53
CA PHE A 224 -52.33 -2.24 -28.46
C PHE A 224 -53.68 -2.93 -28.72
N MET A 225 -53.68 -4.09 -29.37
CA MET A 225 -54.86 -4.95 -29.47
C MET A 225 -54.94 -5.95 -28.32
N ASP A 226 -53.78 -6.39 -27.81
CA ASP A 226 -53.66 -7.26 -26.65
C ASP A 226 -53.65 -6.43 -25.36
N PRO A 227 -54.66 -6.57 -24.49
CA PRO A 227 -54.70 -5.86 -23.22
C PRO A 227 -53.61 -6.30 -22.24
N GLU A 228 -53.10 -7.54 -22.35
CA GLU A 228 -51.99 -8.05 -21.52
C GLU A 228 -50.65 -7.47 -21.99
N ALA A 229 -50.42 -7.40 -23.31
CA ALA A 229 -49.23 -6.74 -23.87
C ALA A 229 -49.19 -5.25 -23.50
N GLN A 230 -50.35 -4.56 -23.55
CA GLN A 230 -50.46 -3.17 -23.11
C GLN A 230 -50.13 -2.99 -21.62
N ALA A 231 -50.63 -3.89 -20.77
CA ALA A 231 -50.36 -3.84 -19.34
C ALA A 231 -48.87 -4.02 -19.03
N LYS A 232 -48.21 -5.00 -19.66
CA LYS A 232 -46.77 -5.24 -19.50
C LYS A 232 -45.92 -4.11 -20.08
N PHE A 233 -46.32 -3.52 -21.21
CA PHE A 233 -45.63 -2.34 -21.75
C PHE A 233 -45.72 -1.15 -20.79
N ASN A 234 -46.91 -0.89 -20.24
CA ASN A 234 -47.09 0.17 -19.24
C ASN A 234 -46.25 -0.10 -17.98
N GLU A 235 -46.18 -1.34 -17.51
CA GLU A 235 -45.33 -1.74 -16.38
C GLU A 235 -43.83 -1.55 -16.67
N LEU A 236 -43.37 -1.91 -17.87
CA LEU A 236 -41.99 -1.70 -18.32
C LEU A 236 -41.63 -0.22 -18.41
N VAL A 237 -42.53 0.61 -18.96
CA VAL A 237 -42.31 2.07 -19.03
C VAL A 237 -42.27 2.67 -17.62
N GLU A 238 -43.11 2.18 -16.71
CA GLU A 238 -43.15 2.64 -15.33
C GLU A 238 -41.89 2.23 -14.55
N SER A 239 -41.39 1.00 -14.72
CA SER A 239 -40.16 0.53 -14.08
C SER A 239 -38.93 1.29 -14.57
N LEU A 240 -38.85 1.59 -15.87
CA LEU A 240 -37.78 2.42 -16.44
C LEU A 240 -37.82 3.85 -15.93
N ARG A 241 -39.02 4.42 -15.83
CA ARG A 241 -39.23 5.73 -15.21
C ARG A 241 -38.72 5.72 -13.77
N GLN A 242 -39.06 4.69 -13.00
CA GLN A 242 -38.66 4.54 -11.61
C GLN A 242 -37.13 4.39 -11.45
N ALA A 243 -36.48 3.54 -12.25
CA ALA A 243 -35.02 3.35 -12.24
C ALA A 243 -34.27 4.66 -12.55
N MET A 244 -34.71 5.41 -13.57
CA MET A 244 -34.14 6.73 -13.88
C MET A 244 -34.35 7.74 -12.75
N MET A 245 -35.53 7.77 -12.13
CA MET A 245 -35.81 8.68 -11.01
C MET A 245 -34.97 8.33 -9.77
N ASN A 246 -34.84 7.05 -9.44
CA ASN A 246 -33.99 6.56 -8.35
C ASN A 246 -32.51 6.93 -8.58
N THR A 247 -32.08 6.98 -9.83
CA THR A 247 -30.70 7.30 -10.22
C THR A 247 -30.32 8.76 -9.94
N PHE A 248 -31.21 9.71 -10.23
CA PHE A 248 -30.95 11.13 -9.98
C PHE A 248 -31.31 11.57 -8.55
N PHE A 249 -32.26 10.89 -7.91
CA PHE A 249 -32.95 11.40 -6.74
C PHE A 249 -33.23 10.30 -5.69
N LYS A 250 -32.19 9.53 -5.32
CA LYS A 250 -32.24 8.40 -4.38
C LYS A 250 -32.95 8.71 -3.04
N ASP A 251 -32.82 9.94 -2.53
CA ASP A 251 -33.41 10.37 -1.24
C ASP A 251 -34.79 11.06 -1.37
N LEU A 252 -35.30 11.16 -2.60
CA LEU A 252 -36.54 11.84 -2.98
C LEU A 252 -37.64 10.83 -3.39
N SER A 253 -37.31 9.53 -3.44
CA SER A 253 -38.11 8.46 -4.04
C SER A 253 -39.48 8.25 -3.40
N GLU A 254 -39.64 8.51 -2.10
CA GLU A 254 -40.93 8.31 -1.41
C GLU A 254 -41.92 9.47 -1.61
N GLN A 255 -41.46 10.68 -1.93
CA GLN A 255 -42.32 11.84 -2.20
C GLN A 255 -42.61 12.05 -3.69
N ILE A 256 -41.72 11.58 -4.58
CA ILE A 256 -41.84 11.80 -6.03
C ILE A 256 -42.87 10.90 -6.72
N ALA A 257 -43.18 9.73 -6.15
CA ALA A 257 -44.10 8.76 -6.77
C ALA A 257 -45.51 9.31 -7.07
N ASN A 258 -45.88 10.47 -6.49
CA ASN A 258 -47.14 11.19 -6.71
C ASN A 258 -46.96 12.70 -6.99
N MET A 259 -45.88 13.13 -7.66
CA MET A 259 -45.67 14.56 -7.96
C MET A 259 -46.78 15.18 -8.83
N SER A 260 -47.22 16.36 -8.43
CA SER A 260 -48.14 17.21 -9.18
C SER A 260 -47.38 18.08 -10.21
N PRO A 261 -48.06 18.65 -11.22
CA PRO A 261 -47.46 19.64 -12.13
C PRO A 261 -46.79 20.83 -11.41
N GLU A 262 -47.27 21.16 -10.20
CA GLU A 262 -46.71 22.24 -9.37
C GLU A 262 -45.32 21.89 -8.82
N ASP A 263 -45.07 20.61 -8.54
CA ASP A 263 -43.79 20.13 -8.00
C ASP A 263 -42.69 20.12 -9.08
N MET A 264 -43.05 19.83 -10.34
CA MET A 264 -42.16 19.95 -11.50
C MET A 264 -41.71 21.40 -11.74
N GLU A 265 -42.63 22.36 -11.59
CA GLU A 265 -42.33 23.77 -11.74
C GLU A 265 -41.42 24.29 -10.61
N ARG A 266 -41.55 23.71 -9.42
CA ARG A 266 -40.68 23.98 -8.28
C ARG A 266 -39.26 23.45 -8.48
N MET A 267 -39.08 22.24 -9.03
CA MET A 267 -37.75 21.73 -9.40
C MET A 267 -37.07 22.59 -10.45
N LYS A 268 -37.83 23.08 -11.44
CA LYS A 268 -37.31 24.00 -12.46
C LYS A 268 -36.76 25.28 -11.84
N GLN A 269 -37.49 25.88 -10.90
CA GLN A 269 -37.03 27.08 -10.17
C GLN A 269 -35.79 26.78 -9.32
N MET A 270 -35.73 25.61 -8.68
CA MET A 270 -34.54 25.17 -7.94
C MET A 270 -33.29 25.10 -8.83
N THR A 271 -33.38 24.49 -10.03
CA THR A 271 -32.24 24.40 -10.96
C THR A 271 -31.79 25.79 -11.44
N GLN A 272 -32.74 26.71 -11.66
CA GLN A 272 -32.43 28.10 -12.04
C GLN A 272 -31.73 28.86 -10.91
N ASP A 273 -32.25 28.76 -9.68
CA ASP A 273 -31.65 29.40 -8.50
C ASP A 273 -30.25 28.82 -8.24
N LEU A 274 -30.04 27.51 -8.45
CA LEU A 274 -28.73 26.87 -8.36
C LEU A 274 -27.76 27.37 -9.43
N ASN A 275 -28.20 27.50 -10.69
CA ASN A 275 -27.37 28.08 -11.75
C ASN A 275 -26.94 29.51 -11.42
N GLN A 276 -27.86 30.31 -10.87
CA GLN A 276 -27.54 31.67 -10.42
C GLN A 276 -26.47 31.65 -9.32
N MET A 277 -26.59 30.77 -8.32
CA MET A 277 -25.58 30.63 -7.26
C MET A 277 -24.21 30.21 -7.80
N LEU A 278 -24.17 29.30 -8.78
CA LEU A 278 -22.91 28.90 -9.43
C LEU A 278 -22.29 30.06 -10.23
N GLN A 279 -23.12 30.86 -10.91
CA GLN A 279 -22.68 32.06 -11.61
C GLN A 279 -22.15 33.13 -10.67
N ASP A 280 -22.82 33.36 -9.54
CA ASP A 280 -22.37 34.29 -8.50
C ASP A 280 -21.00 33.86 -7.95
N LYS A 281 -20.82 32.56 -7.70
CA LYS A 281 -19.53 31.97 -7.29
C LYS A 281 -18.45 32.16 -8.36
N MET A 282 -18.75 31.96 -9.64
CA MET A 282 -17.82 32.23 -10.75
C MET A 282 -17.44 33.71 -10.87
N ALA A 283 -18.37 34.62 -10.55
CA ALA A 283 -18.14 36.06 -10.51
C ALA A 283 -17.36 36.52 -9.27
N GLY A 284 -17.09 35.61 -8.32
CA GLY A 284 -16.42 35.90 -7.05
C GLY A 284 -17.32 36.52 -5.98
N ASN A 285 -18.63 36.45 -6.15
CA ASN A 285 -19.63 36.84 -5.14
C ASN A 285 -19.90 35.66 -4.19
N GLU A 286 -20.37 35.95 -2.97
CA GLU A 286 -20.86 34.93 -2.04
C GLU A 286 -22.33 34.57 -2.36
N PRO A 287 -22.62 33.33 -2.79
CA PRO A 287 -23.99 32.88 -3.05
C PRO A 287 -24.78 32.66 -1.75
N ASP A 288 -26.07 33.02 -1.75
CA ASP A 288 -26.98 32.89 -0.61
C ASP A 288 -27.57 31.48 -0.50
N PHE A 289 -26.75 30.55 0.00
CA PHE A 289 -27.15 29.16 0.19
C PHE A 289 -28.21 28.97 1.28
N ASP A 290 -28.23 29.83 2.31
CA ASP A 290 -29.22 29.75 3.40
C ASP A 290 -30.64 30.00 2.87
N SER A 291 -30.82 31.02 2.02
CA SER A 291 -32.09 31.28 1.35
C SER A 291 -32.49 30.17 0.37
N PHE A 292 -31.52 29.54 -0.30
CA PHE A 292 -31.76 28.38 -1.16
C PHE A 292 -32.30 27.20 -0.35
N MET A 293 -31.67 26.86 0.76
CA MET A 293 -32.13 25.79 1.66
C MET A 293 -33.45 26.12 2.34
N GLN A 294 -33.74 27.40 2.60
CA GLN A 294 -35.06 27.79 3.12
C GLN A 294 -36.20 27.57 2.10
N LYS A 295 -35.91 27.70 0.80
CA LYS A 295 -36.89 27.52 -0.28
C LYS A 295 -37.04 26.06 -0.74
N TYR A 296 -35.95 25.30 -0.74
CA TYR A 296 -35.87 23.99 -1.38
C TYR A 296 -35.34 22.89 -0.45
N GLY A 297 -35.03 23.18 0.80
CA GLY A 297 -34.40 22.23 1.73
C GLY A 297 -35.25 20.97 2.02
N ASP A 298 -36.57 21.09 1.91
CA ASP A 298 -37.51 19.97 2.00
C ASP A 298 -37.39 18.97 0.84
N LEU A 299 -36.76 19.34 -0.28
CA LEU A 299 -36.49 18.44 -1.40
C LEU A 299 -35.26 17.54 -1.18
N PHE A 300 -34.43 17.79 -0.16
CA PHE A 300 -33.17 17.04 0.05
C PHE A 300 -33.27 15.92 1.10
N GLY A 301 -34.48 15.58 1.57
CA GLY A 301 -34.70 14.43 2.47
C GLY A 301 -34.04 14.55 3.85
N ASP A 302 -33.66 13.41 4.42
CA ASP A 302 -33.12 13.30 5.79
C ASP A 302 -31.67 13.80 5.94
N ASN A 303 -30.91 13.92 4.84
CA ASN A 303 -29.53 14.40 4.82
C ASN A 303 -29.35 15.58 3.84
N PRO A 304 -29.89 16.76 4.17
CA PRO A 304 -29.71 17.95 3.35
C PRO A 304 -28.25 18.44 3.37
N PRO A 305 -27.71 18.93 2.24
CA PRO A 305 -26.38 19.51 2.19
C PRO A 305 -26.28 20.74 3.10
N GLN A 306 -25.21 20.83 3.88
CA GLN A 306 -24.99 21.92 4.83
C GLN A 306 -24.33 23.14 4.18
N SER A 307 -23.77 22.98 2.99
CA SER A 307 -23.13 24.05 2.23
C SER A 307 -23.28 23.89 0.73
N LEU A 308 -23.13 24.99 -0.01
CA LEU A 308 -23.08 24.94 -1.47
C LEU A 308 -21.92 24.07 -1.97
N ASP A 309 -20.78 24.03 -1.25
CA ASP A 309 -19.64 23.18 -1.59
C ASP A 309 -19.98 21.69 -1.47
N GLU A 310 -20.71 21.31 -0.42
CA GLU A 310 -21.18 19.94 -0.23
C GLU A 310 -22.20 19.53 -1.29
N LEU A 311 -23.17 20.39 -1.61
CA LEU A 311 -24.13 20.16 -2.68
C LEU A 311 -23.40 19.97 -4.03
N ILE A 312 -22.44 20.84 -4.34
CA ILE A 312 -21.61 20.72 -5.54
C ILE A 312 -20.85 19.39 -5.56
N ALA A 313 -20.25 18.98 -4.44
CA ALA A 313 -19.50 17.73 -4.34
C ALA A 313 -20.40 16.50 -4.60
N GLN A 314 -21.61 16.48 -4.04
CA GLN A 314 -22.59 15.41 -4.29
C GLN A 314 -22.98 15.35 -5.78
N MET A 315 -23.26 16.50 -6.40
CA MET A 315 -23.61 16.56 -7.82
C MET A 315 -22.44 16.13 -8.73
N GLN A 316 -21.21 16.54 -8.39
CA GLN A 316 -20.01 16.11 -9.09
C GLN A 316 -19.84 14.60 -9.06
N GLN A 317 -20.05 14.00 -7.89
CA GLN A 317 -19.97 12.56 -7.72
C GLN A 317 -21.02 11.83 -8.61
N GLN A 318 -22.27 12.28 -8.59
CA GLN A 318 -23.33 11.70 -9.43
C GLN A 318 -23.05 11.87 -10.94
N MET A 319 -22.68 13.08 -11.39
CA MET A 319 -22.35 13.33 -12.79
C MET A 319 -21.13 12.52 -13.26
N GLY A 320 -20.12 12.39 -12.40
CA GLY A 320 -18.96 11.55 -12.66
C GLY A 320 -19.36 10.08 -12.87
N GLN A 321 -20.25 9.53 -12.03
CA GLN A 321 -20.74 8.15 -12.16
C GLN A 321 -21.41 7.92 -13.51
N MET A 322 -22.31 8.82 -13.91
CA MET A 322 -23.02 8.74 -15.19
C MET A 322 -22.05 8.87 -16.38
N GLN A 323 -21.11 9.82 -16.34
CA GLN A 323 -20.12 9.98 -17.40
C GLN A 323 -19.21 8.76 -17.52
N SER A 324 -18.76 8.19 -16.40
CA SER A 324 -17.97 6.96 -16.39
C SER A 324 -18.76 5.76 -16.89
N LEU A 325 -20.06 5.64 -16.55
CA LEU A 325 -20.93 4.58 -17.08
C LEU A 325 -21.04 4.71 -18.60
N LEU A 326 -21.44 5.89 -19.09
CA LEU A 326 -21.54 6.19 -20.52
C LEU A 326 -20.22 5.90 -21.25
N GLY A 327 -19.09 6.32 -20.68
CA GLY A 327 -17.76 6.07 -21.24
C GLY A 327 -17.38 4.58 -21.29
N SER A 328 -17.89 3.79 -20.34
CA SER A 328 -17.61 2.36 -20.22
C SER A 328 -18.51 1.49 -21.11
N LEU A 329 -19.67 2.01 -21.54
CA LEU A 329 -20.56 1.33 -22.48
C LEU A 329 -20.03 1.29 -23.93
N PRO A 330 -20.37 0.24 -24.70
CA PRO A 330 -20.23 0.20 -26.15
C PRO A 330 -20.88 1.40 -26.85
N GLY A 331 -20.39 1.78 -28.03
CA GLY A 331 -20.78 3.03 -28.69
C GLY A 331 -22.26 3.12 -29.07
N ASP A 332 -22.84 2.01 -29.54
CA ASP A 332 -24.25 1.83 -29.87
C ASP A 332 -25.15 1.93 -28.63
N MET A 333 -24.81 1.21 -27.56
CA MET A 333 -25.57 1.24 -26.30
C MET A 333 -25.47 2.60 -25.59
N ARG A 334 -24.30 3.24 -25.64
CA ARG A 334 -24.12 4.60 -25.14
C ARG A 334 -25.07 5.57 -25.83
N GLN A 335 -25.22 5.44 -27.14
CA GLN A 335 -26.12 6.31 -27.91
C GLN A 335 -27.59 6.00 -27.57
N GLN A 336 -27.97 4.73 -27.45
CA GLN A 336 -29.30 4.32 -26.99
C GLN A 336 -29.65 4.89 -25.60
N LEU A 337 -28.71 4.81 -24.64
CA LEU A 337 -28.91 5.38 -23.30
C LEU A 337 -29.06 6.91 -23.37
N GLN A 338 -28.26 7.59 -24.18
CA GLN A 338 -28.36 9.05 -24.37
C GLN A 338 -29.71 9.45 -24.99
N ASP A 339 -30.19 8.69 -25.97
CA ASP A 339 -31.46 8.94 -26.63
C ASP A 339 -32.65 8.71 -25.68
N LEU A 340 -32.59 7.68 -24.83
CA LEU A 340 -33.56 7.45 -23.75
C LEU A 340 -33.58 8.58 -22.72
N LEU A 341 -32.40 9.05 -22.29
CA LEU A 341 -32.28 10.16 -21.35
C LEU A 341 -32.78 11.50 -21.93
N ALA A 342 -32.56 11.74 -23.22
CA ALA A 342 -33.01 12.97 -23.88
C ALA A 342 -34.54 13.07 -24.04
N ASP A 343 -35.21 11.93 -24.18
CA ASP A 343 -36.64 11.84 -24.48
C ASP A 343 -37.53 12.07 -23.24
N LYS A 344 -37.12 11.55 -22.06
CA LYS A 344 -37.93 11.58 -20.83
C LYS A 344 -37.82 12.85 -19.99
N VAL A 345 -36.95 13.79 -20.34
CA VAL A 345 -36.90 15.13 -19.68
C VAL A 345 -37.99 16.07 -20.22
N GLY A 346 -38.71 15.69 -21.28
CA GLY A 346 -40.06 16.16 -21.64
C GLY A 346 -40.21 17.60 -22.15
N ASP A 347 -39.55 18.57 -21.51
CA ASP A 347 -39.65 20.00 -21.83
C ASP A 347 -38.29 20.60 -22.25
N PRO A 348 -38.25 21.45 -23.29
CA PRO A 348 -37.01 22.07 -23.77
C PRO A 348 -36.40 23.06 -22.75
N GLU A 349 -37.18 23.59 -21.82
CA GLU A 349 -36.70 24.55 -20.81
C GLU A 349 -35.89 23.89 -19.66
N PRO A 350 -36.38 22.83 -18.96
CA PRO A 350 -35.58 22.07 -18.00
C PRO A 350 -34.29 21.49 -18.58
N GLN A 351 -34.30 21.04 -19.83
CA GLN A 351 -33.07 20.56 -20.50
C GLN A 351 -32.02 21.67 -20.63
N GLN A 352 -32.45 22.91 -20.93
CA GLN A 352 -31.53 24.04 -21.02
C GLN A 352 -30.92 24.39 -19.66
N SER A 353 -31.72 24.43 -18.59
CA SER A 353 -31.21 24.73 -17.25
C SER A 353 -30.25 23.65 -16.73
N LEU A 354 -30.53 22.37 -17.00
CA LEU A 354 -29.62 21.27 -16.67
C LEU A 354 -28.31 21.31 -17.48
N ASN A 355 -28.39 21.66 -18.77
CA ASN A 355 -27.19 21.82 -19.60
C ASN A 355 -26.34 23.01 -19.15
N GLU A 356 -26.96 24.12 -18.76
CA GLU A 356 -26.28 25.29 -18.19
C GLU A 356 -25.61 24.93 -16.84
N LEU A 357 -26.30 24.18 -15.99
CA LEU A 357 -25.77 23.64 -14.74
C LEU A 357 -24.53 22.79 -14.97
N ALA A 358 -24.61 21.83 -15.89
CA ALA A 358 -23.47 20.99 -16.25
C ALA A 358 -22.27 21.80 -16.77
N GLN A 359 -22.51 22.83 -17.58
CA GLN A 359 -21.45 23.72 -18.09
C GLN A 359 -20.82 24.57 -16.97
N ASN A 360 -21.63 25.12 -16.07
CA ASN A 360 -21.16 25.90 -14.93
C ASN A 360 -20.30 25.05 -13.99
N LEU A 361 -20.71 23.81 -13.73
CA LEU A 361 -19.97 22.86 -12.92
C LEU A 361 -18.63 22.47 -13.58
N GLU A 362 -18.62 22.14 -14.87
CA GLU A 362 -17.39 21.81 -15.62
C GLU A 362 -16.41 22.99 -15.69
N TYR A 363 -16.91 24.22 -15.78
CA TYR A 363 -16.07 25.42 -15.77
C TYR A 363 -15.42 25.68 -14.41
N LEU A 364 -16.20 25.58 -13.32
CA LEU A 364 -15.71 25.74 -11.96
C LEU A 364 -14.76 24.61 -11.55
N PHE A 365 -15.01 23.40 -12.04
CA PHE A 365 -14.29 22.18 -11.66
C PHE A 365 -14.06 21.30 -12.90
N PRO A 366 -12.95 21.49 -13.63
CA PRO A 366 -12.67 20.70 -14.83
C PRO A 366 -12.46 19.22 -14.47
N MET A 367 -13.41 18.36 -14.84
CA MET A 367 -13.49 16.93 -14.51
C MET A 367 -12.48 16.03 -15.24
N ARG A 368 -11.33 16.55 -15.67
CA ARG A 368 -10.37 15.81 -16.52
C ARG A 368 -9.78 14.57 -15.85
N ASP A 369 -9.64 14.57 -14.54
CA ASP A 369 -9.06 13.46 -13.77
C ASP A 369 -10.13 12.45 -13.29
N GLN A 370 -11.42 12.74 -13.48
CA GLN A 370 -12.53 11.94 -12.96
C GLN A 370 -13.27 11.14 -14.05
N ARG A 371 -12.95 11.38 -15.33
CA ARG A 371 -13.46 10.60 -16.47
C ARG A 371 -12.72 9.27 -16.61
N ASN A 372 -12.86 8.42 -15.61
CA ASN A 372 -12.33 7.07 -15.67
C ASN A 372 -13.21 6.21 -16.57
N GLN A 373 -12.57 5.62 -17.58
CA GLN A 373 -13.18 4.61 -18.43
C GLN A 373 -12.82 3.24 -17.89
N TYR A 374 -13.81 2.43 -17.60
CA TYR A 374 -13.63 1.11 -17.02
C TYR A 374 -13.81 0.04 -18.12
N PRO A 375 -12.76 -0.73 -18.43
CA PRO A 375 -12.82 -1.74 -19.48
C PRO A 375 -13.41 -3.05 -18.91
N PHE A 376 -14.73 -3.10 -18.75
CA PHE A 376 -15.45 -4.31 -18.34
C PHE A 376 -15.32 -5.41 -19.41
N ARG A 377 -15.14 -6.65 -18.95
CA ARG A 377 -14.92 -7.84 -19.81
C ARG A 377 -15.54 -9.12 -19.24
N GLY A 378 -16.41 -8.99 -18.25
CA GLY A 378 -17.04 -10.14 -17.60
C GLY A 378 -18.13 -10.78 -18.44
N GLU A 379 -18.84 -11.71 -17.82
CA GLU A 379 -19.96 -12.46 -18.40
C GLU A 379 -21.24 -12.32 -17.56
N GLU A 380 -21.16 -11.83 -16.32
CA GLU A 380 -22.31 -11.67 -15.44
C GLU A 380 -23.16 -10.49 -15.89
N GLN A 381 -24.40 -10.78 -16.25
CA GLN A 381 -25.36 -9.79 -16.66
C GLN A 381 -25.76 -8.90 -15.49
N ILE A 382 -25.91 -7.60 -15.75
CA ILE A 382 -26.29 -6.60 -14.76
C ILE A 382 -27.38 -5.69 -15.33
N ASP A 383 -28.29 -5.24 -14.47
CA ASP A 383 -29.28 -4.21 -14.80
C ASP A 383 -28.69 -2.80 -14.63
N LEU A 384 -29.49 -1.78 -14.95
CA LEU A 384 -29.03 -0.38 -14.87
C LEU A 384 -28.75 0.07 -13.42
N ASP A 385 -29.57 -0.36 -12.47
CA ASP A 385 -29.45 0.06 -11.06
C ASP A 385 -28.18 -0.52 -10.43
N ALA A 386 -27.94 -1.81 -10.63
CA ALA A 386 -26.74 -2.49 -10.17
C ALA A 386 -25.49 -2.00 -10.95
N ALA A 387 -25.60 -1.63 -12.23
CA ALA A 387 -24.51 -0.98 -12.96
C ALA A 387 -24.14 0.36 -12.32
N MET A 388 -25.11 1.20 -11.93
CA MET A 388 -24.84 2.46 -11.24
C MET A 388 -24.18 2.26 -9.87
N GLU A 389 -24.62 1.25 -9.11
CA GLU A 389 -23.98 0.89 -7.84
C GLU A 389 -22.54 0.41 -8.04
N LEU A 390 -22.30 -0.42 -9.05
CA LEU A 390 -20.97 -0.87 -9.46
C LEU A 390 -20.06 0.31 -9.83
N MET A 391 -20.59 1.30 -10.55
CA MET A 391 -19.84 2.51 -10.91
C MET A 391 -19.49 3.37 -9.70
N ARG A 392 -20.39 3.51 -8.73
CA ARG A 392 -20.11 4.17 -7.44
C ARG A 392 -18.98 3.44 -6.71
N HIS A 393 -19.10 2.12 -6.60
CA HIS A 393 -18.06 1.27 -6.00
C HIS A 393 -16.71 1.46 -6.69
N MET A 394 -16.68 1.54 -8.03
CA MET A 394 -15.44 1.74 -8.78
C MET A 394 -14.75 3.07 -8.53
N GLN A 395 -15.53 4.14 -8.42
CA GLN A 395 -15.00 5.45 -8.09
C GLN A 395 -14.46 5.52 -6.66
N SER A 396 -15.13 4.87 -5.70
CA SER A 396 -14.63 4.75 -4.33
C SER A 396 -13.26 4.07 -4.29
N ILE A 397 -13.07 2.97 -5.05
CA ILE A 397 -11.76 2.32 -5.16
C ILE A 397 -10.71 3.27 -5.78
N ASP A 398 -11.05 4.01 -6.83
CA ASP A 398 -10.13 4.97 -7.45
C ASP A 398 -9.72 6.11 -6.51
N GLU A 399 -10.65 6.60 -5.69
CA GLU A 399 -10.36 7.65 -4.72
C GLU A 399 -9.41 7.17 -3.62
N VAL A 400 -9.72 6.03 -2.99
CA VAL A 400 -8.84 5.45 -1.96
C VAL A 400 -7.49 5.03 -2.55
N GLU A 401 -7.45 4.52 -3.79
CA GLU A 401 -6.18 4.27 -4.48
C GLU A 401 -5.35 5.55 -4.63
N ARG A 402 -5.97 6.67 -5.09
CA ARG A 402 -5.26 7.94 -5.23
C ARG A 402 -4.73 8.44 -3.88
N GLN A 403 -5.50 8.32 -2.82
CA GLN A 403 -5.08 8.69 -1.46
C GLN A 403 -3.85 7.87 -1.03
N LEU A 404 -3.93 6.54 -1.16
CA LEU A 404 -2.81 5.64 -0.85
C LEU A 404 -1.57 5.96 -1.69
N GLU A 405 -1.70 6.19 -3.00
CA GLU A 405 -0.59 6.55 -3.87
C GLU A 405 0.05 7.89 -3.48
N ARG A 406 -0.75 8.92 -3.17
CA ARG A 406 -0.24 10.22 -2.70
C ARG A 406 0.58 10.06 -1.43
N THR A 407 0.11 9.28 -0.45
CA THR A 407 0.85 8.97 0.77
C THR A 407 2.17 8.24 0.47
N GLN A 408 2.20 7.35 -0.54
CA GLN A 408 3.45 6.71 -0.98
C GLN A 408 4.49 7.71 -1.51
N TYR A 409 4.08 8.84 -2.08
CA TYR A 409 4.99 9.85 -2.65
C TYR A 409 5.17 11.10 -1.79
N GLY A 410 4.68 11.09 -0.55
CA GLY A 410 4.94 12.16 0.44
C GLY A 410 3.72 12.84 1.03
N GLY A 411 2.51 12.36 0.75
CA GLY A 411 1.30 12.72 1.49
C GLY A 411 1.29 12.18 2.92
N GLU A 412 0.37 12.67 3.74
CA GLU A 412 0.20 12.21 5.12
C GLU A 412 -0.65 10.93 5.14
N ILE A 413 -0.45 10.08 6.15
CA ILE A 413 -1.26 8.86 6.33
C ILE A 413 -2.66 9.18 6.84
N ASP A 414 -2.83 10.35 7.44
CA ASP A 414 -4.10 10.84 7.96
C ASP A 414 -5.05 11.30 6.85
N ASP A 415 -4.53 11.53 5.63
CA ASP A 415 -5.31 11.89 4.45
C ASP A 415 -6.12 10.72 3.86
N ILE A 416 -5.88 9.49 4.33
CA ILE A 416 -6.58 8.28 3.85
C ILE A 416 -7.91 8.13 4.59
N ASP A 417 -9.00 8.01 3.83
CA ASP A 417 -10.33 7.75 4.39
C ASP A 417 -10.42 6.31 4.90
N ALA A 418 -10.47 6.16 6.23
CA ALA A 418 -10.50 4.86 6.89
C ALA A 418 -11.86 4.16 6.78
N ASP A 419 -12.94 4.93 6.71
CA ASP A 419 -14.31 4.39 6.63
C ASP A 419 -14.56 3.85 5.21
N GLN A 420 -14.12 4.57 4.17
CA GLN A 420 -14.16 4.07 2.79
C GLN A 420 -13.26 2.85 2.59
N LEU A 421 -12.07 2.84 3.20
CA LEU A 421 -11.18 1.68 3.14
C LEU A 421 -11.82 0.43 3.78
N GLU A 422 -12.53 0.59 4.89
CA GLU A 422 -13.28 -0.48 5.55
C GLU A 422 -14.43 -0.99 4.68
N GLU A 423 -15.20 -0.10 4.06
CA GLU A 423 -16.30 -0.48 3.16
C GLU A 423 -15.79 -1.31 1.97
N LEU A 424 -14.64 -0.95 1.42
CA LEU A 424 -14.07 -1.59 0.24
C LEU A 424 -13.37 -2.92 0.55
N LEU A 425 -12.51 -2.96 1.58
CA LEU A 425 -11.64 -4.11 1.88
C LEU A 425 -12.01 -4.88 3.16
N GLY A 426 -12.95 -4.36 3.96
CA GLY A 426 -13.37 -4.92 5.23
C GLY A 426 -12.62 -4.38 6.45
N PRO A 427 -13.01 -4.83 7.66
CA PRO A 427 -12.51 -4.29 8.94
C PRO A 427 -11.01 -4.53 9.16
N GLU A 428 -10.44 -5.59 8.59
CA GLU A 428 -9.01 -5.89 8.69
C GLU A 428 -8.13 -4.80 8.03
N ALA A 429 -8.62 -4.17 6.96
CA ALA A 429 -7.90 -3.11 6.27
C ALA A 429 -7.88 -1.81 7.09
N ARG A 430 -8.98 -1.49 7.78
CA ARG A 430 -9.05 -0.39 8.74
C ARG A 430 -8.11 -0.60 9.92
N GLU A 431 -8.15 -1.79 10.52
CA GLU A 431 -7.24 -2.14 11.60
C GLU A 431 -5.77 -1.99 11.18
N THR A 432 -5.42 -2.46 9.98
CA THR A 432 -4.08 -2.28 9.39
C THR A 432 -3.72 -0.79 9.27
N LEU A 433 -4.62 0.05 8.74
CA LEU A 433 -4.37 1.49 8.61
C LEU A 433 -4.17 2.17 9.97
N ASP A 434 -4.99 1.80 10.96
CA ASP A 434 -4.91 2.34 12.32
C ASP A 434 -3.61 1.89 13.02
N GLU A 435 -3.17 0.65 12.82
CA GLU A 435 -1.85 0.18 13.29
C GLU A 435 -0.71 1.02 12.68
N LEU A 436 -0.76 1.27 11.37
CA LEU A 436 0.26 2.06 10.67
C LEU A 436 0.31 3.51 11.18
N ARG A 437 -0.85 4.12 11.49
CA ARG A 437 -0.94 5.46 12.10
C ARG A 437 -0.28 5.51 13.48
N LYS A 438 -0.49 4.47 14.30
CA LYS A 438 0.07 4.38 15.66
C LYS A 438 1.60 4.28 15.68
N PHE A 439 2.28 3.89 14.60
CA PHE A 439 3.74 3.70 14.64
C PHE A 439 4.49 4.96 15.08
N LEU A 440 4.08 6.15 14.59
CA LEU A 440 4.72 7.40 14.96
C LEU A 440 4.48 7.76 16.41
N GLU A 441 3.24 7.61 16.87
CA GLU A 441 2.84 7.85 18.26
C GLU A 441 3.63 6.95 19.21
N ILE A 442 3.68 5.65 18.94
CA ILE A 442 4.40 4.66 19.75
C ILE A 442 5.90 4.99 19.84
N LEU A 443 6.53 5.38 18.72
CA LEU A 443 7.95 5.75 18.69
C LEU A 443 8.22 7.07 19.44
N GLU A 444 7.29 8.03 19.38
CA GLU A 444 7.38 9.30 20.10
C GLU A 444 7.18 9.11 21.60
N GLU A 445 6.15 8.37 22.01
CA GLU A 445 5.84 8.04 23.41
C GLU A 445 6.96 7.23 24.08
N ALA A 446 7.57 6.29 23.36
CA ALA A 446 8.74 5.56 23.82
C ALA A 446 10.00 6.46 23.93
N GLY A 447 9.93 7.68 23.40
CA GLY A 447 11.00 8.67 23.39
C GLY A 447 12.12 8.31 22.42
N TYR A 448 11.86 7.54 21.36
CA TYR A 448 12.84 7.18 20.34
C TYR A 448 12.97 8.23 19.24
N ILE A 449 11.86 8.87 18.88
CA ILE A 449 11.82 10.01 17.96
C ILE A 449 11.22 11.23 18.65
N ARG A 450 11.41 12.40 18.02
CA ARG A 450 10.74 13.65 18.41
C ARG A 450 10.53 14.53 17.18
N LYS A 451 9.51 15.37 17.22
CA LYS A 451 9.25 16.34 16.15
C LYS A 451 10.23 17.52 16.21
N LYS A 452 10.77 17.92 15.06
CA LYS A 452 11.62 19.10 14.88
C LYS A 452 11.29 19.81 13.58
N GLY A 453 10.69 21.00 13.69
CA GLY A 453 10.16 21.70 12.52
C GLY A 453 9.04 20.89 11.87
N SER A 454 9.14 20.65 10.57
CA SER A 454 8.17 19.86 9.79
C SER A 454 8.48 18.36 9.73
N GLY A 455 9.51 17.87 10.42
CA GLY A 455 9.93 16.46 10.34
C GLY A 455 10.23 15.83 11.69
N TRP A 456 10.50 14.53 11.66
CA TRP A 456 10.92 13.72 12.81
C TRP A 456 12.43 13.54 12.85
N GLU A 457 13.00 13.54 14.06
CA GLU A 457 14.39 13.17 14.32
C GLU A 457 14.49 12.14 15.46
N LEU A 458 15.48 11.26 15.38
CA LEU A 458 15.87 10.38 16.49
C LEU A 458 16.34 11.18 17.71
N THR A 459 15.94 10.71 18.88
CA THR A 459 16.49 11.15 20.14
C THR A 459 17.83 10.44 20.44
N PRO A 460 18.61 10.90 21.43
CA PRO A 460 19.78 10.16 21.93
C PRO A 460 19.42 8.74 22.41
N ARG A 461 18.20 8.53 22.92
CA ARG A 461 17.71 7.22 23.34
C ARG A 461 17.47 6.31 22.13
N GLY A 462 16.81 6.81 21.07
CA GLY A 462 16.61 6.07 19.82
C GLY A 462 17.94 5.67 19.16
N THR A 463 18.89 6.62 19.09
CA THR A 463 20.24 6.35 18.56
C THR A 463 20.97 5.27 19.36
N ARG A 464 20.86 5.29 20.69
CA ARG A 464 21.45 4.27 21.55
C ARG A 464 20.82 2.91 21.31
N LYS A 465 19.49 2.83 21.16
CA LYS A 465 18.76 1.58 20.92
C LYS A 465 19.17 0.94 19.59
N ILE A 466 19.27 1.73 18.51
CA ILE A 466 19.83 1.27 17.23
C ILE A 466 21.25 0.72 17.39
N GLY A 467 22.12 1.43 18.11
CA GLY A 467 23.48 0.96 18.40
C GLY A 467 23.53 -0.33 19.21
N GLN A 468 22.58 -0.55 20.13
CA GLN A 468 22.47 -1.79 20.91
C GLN A 468 22.07 -2.96 20.01
N ARG A 469 21.10 -2.77 19.11
CA ARG A 469 20.74 -3.79 18.13
C ARG A 469 21.93 -4.13 17.22
N ALA A 470 22.61 -3.11 16.68
CA ALA A 470 23.80 -3.31 15.86
C ALA A 470 24.87 -4.14 16.60
N LEU A 471 25.06 -3.89 17.91
CA LEU A 471 25.96 -4.67 18.75
C LEU A 471 25.51 -6.12 18.91
N VAL A 472 24.23 -6.37 19.19
CA VAL A 472 23.66 -7.72 19.33
C VAL A 472 23.80 -8.52 18.03
N GLU A 473 23.48 -7.92 16.89
CA GLU A 473 23.60 -8.56 15.57
C GLU A 473 25.05 -8.98 15.27
N LEU A 474 26.02 -8.08 15.51
CA LEU A 474 27.44 -8.40 15.31
C LEU A 474 27.92 -9.52 16.26
N TYR A 475 27.43 -9.58 17.50
CA TYR A 475 27.74 -10.68 18.43
C TYR A 475 27.09 -12.02 18.03
N ALA A 476 25.89 -11.98 17.45
CA ALA A 476 25.22 -13.19 16.96
C ALA A 476 26.01 -13.81 15.80
N GLN A 477 26.52 -13.00 14.87
CA GLN A 477 27.38 -13.44 13.77
C GLN A 477 28.72 -14.01 14.28
N LEU A 478 29.35 -13.36 15.27
CA LEU A 478 30.57 -13.85 15.93
C LEU A 478 30.45 -15.27 16.52
N LYS A 479 29.30 -15.61 17.10
CA LYS A 479 29.06 -16.96 17.65
C LYS A 479 28.98 -18.03 16.55
N ALA A 480 28.57 -17.66 15.34
CA ALA A 480 28.50 -18.58 14.21
C ALA A 480 29.87 -18.88 13.59
N ASP A 481 30.83 -17.94 13.70
CA ASP A 481 32.07 -17.92 12.88
C ASP A 481 33.39 -18.24 13.63
N SER A 482 33.33 -18.85 14.82
CA SER A 482 34.54 -19.04 15.66
C SER A 482 35.59 -20.03 15.10
N PHE A 483 36.60 -19.53 14.36
CA PHE A 483 37.94 -20.14 14.20
C PHE A 483 39.03 -19.08 13.91
N GLY A 484 40.10 -19.02 14.72
CA GLY A 484 41.37 -18.40 14.31
C GLY A 484 42.16 -17.66 15.40
N LYS A 485 43.36 -18.16 15.71
CA LYS A 485 44.33 -17.68 16.73
C LYS A 485 44.87 -16.27 16.45
N HIS A 486 44.99 -15.43 17.49
CA HIS A 486 45.79 -14.22 17.46
C HIS A 486 46.68 -14.09 18.70
N GLU A 487 47.93 -14.56 18.57
CA GLU A 487 49.02 -14.28 19.51
C GLU A 487 49.35 -12.78 19.52
N VAL A 488 49.56 -12.21 20.71
CA VAL A 488 50.02 -10.84 20.88
C VAL A 488 51.05 -10.80 22.00
N HIS A 489 52.16 -10.12 21.71
CA HIS A 489 53.27 -9.87 22.62
C HIS A 489 52.94 -8.83 23.70
N GLU A 490 53.50 -9.03 24.89
CA GLU A 490 53.40 -8.18 26.08
C GLU A 490 54.35 -6.97 26.05
N SER A 491 53.91 -5.89 26.70
CA SER A 491 54.80 -4.84 27.25
C SER A 491 54.10 -4.15 28.44
N GLY A 492 54.68 -4.26 29.64
CA GLY A 492 54.18 -3.72 30.93
C GLY A 492 54.44 -2.22 31.15
N PHE A 493 54.36 -1.62 32.36
CA PHE A 493 53.91 -2.01 33.71
C PHE A 493 53.56 -0.70 34.47
N GLY A 494 52.57 -0.71 35.39
CA GLY A 494 52.31 0.36 36.38
C GLY A 494 50.83 0.74 36.57
N GLY A 495 50.25 0.52 37.77
CA GLY A 495 48.85 0.80 38.12
C GLY A 495 48.66 1.49 39.48
N GLU A 496 47.43 1.96 39.78
CA GLU A 496 47.05 2.62 41.04
C GLU A 496 46.57 1.63 42.12
N ARG A 497 46.66 2.06 43.40
CA ARG A 497 46.33 1.27 44.60
C ARG A 497 44.81 1.20 44.83
N THR A 498 44.29 0.02 45.15
CA THR A 498 42.92 -0.15 45.68
C THR A 498 42.93 -0.32 47.20
N ASP A 499 41.77 -0.12 47.84
CA ASP A 499 41.58 -0.34 49.29
C ASP A 499 41.40 -1.81 49.69
N GLN A 500 41.39 -2.73 48.72
CA GLN A 500 41.33 -4.16 48.97
C GLN A 500 42.74 -4.73 49.10
N THR A 501 42.93 -5.66 50.02
CA THR A 501 44.19 -6.36 50.23
C THR A 501 44.03 -7.85 49.96
N LYS A 502 45.14 -8.51 49.63
CA LYS A 502 45.24 -9.97 49.57
C LYS A 502 46.52 -10.43 50.25
N LEU A 503 46.59 -11.71 50.60
CA LEU A 503 47.85 -12.32 51.04
C LEU A 503 48.89 -12.23 49.93
N TYR A 504 50.14 -11.98 50.33
CA TYR A 504 51.27 -11.86 49.42
C TYR A 504 51.61 -13.20 48.78
N GLU A 505 51.70 -13.20 47.46
CA GLU A 505 52.19 -14.32 46.65
C GLU A 505 53.47 -13.91 45.93
N PHE A 506 54.34 -14.88 45.66
CA PHE A 506 55.60 -14.63 44.97
C PHE A 506 55.33 -14.03 43.57
N GLY A 507 55.79 -12.80 43.34
CA GLY A 507 55.55 -12.03 42.11
C GLY A 507 54.71 -10.78 42.30
N ASP A 508 54.00 -10.65 43.43
CA ASP A 508 53.26 -9.42 43.72
C ASP A 508 54.18 -8.22 43.97
N PRO A 509 53.80 -7.00 43.54
CA PRO A 509 54.48 -5.79 43.97
C PRO A 509 54.46 -5.67 45.50
N PHE A 510 55.63 -5.42 46.12
CA PHE A 510 55.80 -5.43 47.58
C PHE A 510 55.24 -4.15 48.25
N HIS A 511 53.96 -3.86 47.98
CA HIS A 511 53.19 -2.77 48.56
C HIS A 511 52.43 -3.26 49.80
N LEU A 512 53.18 -3.52 50.85
CA LEU A 512 52.69 -4.09 52.10
C LEU A 512 51.62 -3.19 52.76
N ASP A 513 50.46 -3.75 53.08
CA ASP A 513 49.52 -3.15 54.04
C ASP A 513 50.03 -3.47 55.44
N ILE A 514 50.74 -2.50 56.02
CA ILE A 514 51.39 -2.64 57.33
C ILE A 514 50.35 -2.96 58.41
N LYS A 515 49.15 -2.38 58.33
CA LYS A 515 48.12 -2.56 59.36
C LYS A 515 47.63 -4.00 59.36
N ARG A 516 47.24 -4.52 58.19
CA ARG A 516 46.74 -5.90 58.09
C ARG A 516 47.84 -6.93 58.29
N THR A 517 49.04 -6.65 57.82
CA THR A 517 50.20 -7.52 58.05
C THR A 517 50.52 -7.69 59.54
N ILE A 518 50.50 -6.58 60.30
CA ILE A 518 50.70 -6.63 61.75
C ILE A 518 49.52 -7.35 62.42
N MET A 519 48.27 -7.12 61.98
CA MET A 519 47.10 -7.81 62.53
C MET A 519 47.16 -9.32 62.30
N ASN A 520 47.62 -9.78 61.14
CA ASN A 520 47.77 -11.20 60.82
C ASN A 520 48.82 -11.86 61.73
N SER A 521 49.96 -11.20 61.92
CA SER A 521 51.00 -11.65 62.86
C SER A 521 50.48 -11.72 64.31
N LEU A 522 49.73 -10.70 64.76
CA LEU A 522 49.11 -10.68 66.09
C LEU A 522 48.03 -11.76 66.27
N HIS A 523 47.26 -12.05 65.22
CA HIS A 523 46.29 -13.15 65.23
C HIS A 523 46.97 -14.53 65.31
N ARG A 524 48.13 -14.70 64.68
CA ARG A 524 48.89 -15.95 64.73
C ARG A 524 49.56 -16.18 66.10
N GLU A 525 50.27 -15.18 66.61
CA GLU A 525 51.15 -15.35 67.78
C GLU A 525 50.50 -14.91 69.10
N GLY A 526 49.36 -14.21 69.04
CA GLY A 526 48.71 -13.61 70.19
C GLY A 526 49.26 -12.21 70.53
N VAL A 527 48.60 -11.50 71.44
CA VAL A 527 48.98 -10.12 71.79
C VAL A 527 50.25 -10.15 72.67
N GLY A 528 51.38 -9.74 72.11
CA GLY A 528 52.66 -9.68 72.80
C GLY A 528 53.71 -8.86 72.03
N THR A 529 54.78 -8.45 72.73
CA THR A 529 55.94 -7.79 72.10
C THR A 529 57.22 -8.54 72.48
N PRO A 530 58.18 -8.74 71.54
CA PRO A 530 58.19 -8.25 70.16
C PRO A 530 57.29 -9.04 69.20
N ILE A 531 56.79 -8.37 68.15
CA ILE A 531 55.99 -8.98 67.08
C ILE A 531 56.94 -9.59 66.05
N ASN A 532 56.80 -10.89 65.75
CA ASN A 532 57.62 -11.58 64.77
C ASN A 532 56.84 -11.71 63.45
N LEU A 533 57.27 -11.01 62.39
CA LEU A 533 56.62 -11.06 61.08
C LEU A 533 57.17 -12.22 60.25
N GLN A 534 56.30 -13.06 59.70
CA GLN A 534 56.64 -14.08 58.71
C GLN A 534 56.02 -13.74 57.35
N PRO A 535 56.53 -14.29 56.23
CA PRO A 535 55.97 -14.05 54.90
C PRO A 535 54.47 -14.33 54.79
N ASP A 536 53.97 -15.33 55.52
CA ASP A 536 52.53 -15.69 55.54
C ASP A 536 51.65 -14.61 56.20
N ASP A 537 52.24 -13.67 56.95
CA ASP A 537 51.51 -12.53 57.52
C ASP A 537 51.30 -11.41 56.50
N PHE A 538 52.10 -11.39 55.43
CA PHE A 538 52.16 -10.25 54.53
C PHE A 538 50.87 -10.15 53.73
N GLU A 539 50.18 -9.03 53.90
CA GLU A 539 49.12 -8.60 52.98
C GLU A 539 49.61 -7.45 52.13
N VAL A 540 49.33 -7.53 50.84
CA VAL A 540 49.63 -6.48 49.86
C VAL A 540 48.34 -5.82 49.39
N ALA A 541 48.38 -4.51 49.16
CA ALA A 541 47.28 -3.80 48.54
C ALA A 541 47.10 -4.29 47.10
N ARG A 542 45.88 -4.70 46.74
CA ARG A 542 45.52 -5.05 45.36
C ARG A 542 45.59 -3.78 44.51
N SER A 543 46.20 -3.85 43.34
CA SER A 543 46.19 -2.76 42.36
C SER A 543 45.32 -3.20 41.18
N GLU A 544 44.29 -2.42 40.89
CA GLU A 544 43.44 -2.64 39.71
C GLU A 544 43.91 -1.68 38.61
N LEU A 545 44.47 -2.25 37.54
CA LEU A 545 44.79 -1.50 36.33
C LEU A 545 43.48 -1.28 35.55
N VAL A 546 42.73 -0.24 35.90
CA VAL A 546 41.70 0.28 35.00
C VAL A 546 42.41 1.18 33.98
N THR A 547 42.98 0.59 32.93
CA THR A 547 43.54 1.38 31.84
C THR A 547 42.40 2.07 31.10
N GLN A 548 42.23 3.37 31.34
CA GLN A 548 41.40 4.23 30.50
C GLN A 548 41.92 4.16 29.07
N THR A 549 41.01 4.14 28.09
CA THR A 549 41.37 4.16 26.67
C THR A 549 40.66 5.32 25.99
N ALA A 550 41.44 6.17 25.33
CA ALA A 550 40.95 7.20 24.43
C ALA A 550 41.07 6.69 22.99
N THR A 551 39.93 6.50 22.35
CA THR A 551 39.80 5.94 21.01
C THR A 551 39.26 6.99 20.05
N VAL A 552 39.89 7.13 18.88
CA VAL A 552 39.32 7.85 17.74
C VAL A 552 38.96 6.84 16.66
N ILE A 553 37.71 6.79 16.22
CA ILE A 553 37.32 6.12 14.98
C ILE A 553 37.47 7.12 13.84
N MET A 554 38.31 6.78 12.86
CA MET A 554 38.38 7.48 11.59
C MET A 554 37.58 6.68 10.57
N LEU A 555 36.44 7.23 10.15
CA LEU A 555 35.50 6.61 9.22
C LEU A 555 35.56 7.30 7.86
N ASP A 556 35.94 6.54 6.84
CA ASP A 556 36.02 7.01 5.46
C ASP A 556 34.62 7.25 4.87
N LEU A 557 34.38 8.48 4.42
CA LEU A 557 33.14 8.97 3.82
C LEU A 557 33.28 9.16 2.30
N SER A 558 34.34 8.65 1.69
CA SER A 558 34.57 8.77 0.24
C SER A 558 33.58 7.94 -0.57
N TRP A 559 33.39 8.34 -1.82
CA TRP A 559 32.48 7.67 -2.75
C TRP A 559 32.85 6.19 -3.03
N SER A 560 34.14 5.80 -2.92
CA SER A 560 34.56 4.41 -3.10
C SER A 560 33.91 3.47 -2.08
N MET A 561 33.79 3.93 -0.83
CA MET A 561 33.15 3.19 0.25
C MET A 561 31.68 2.87 -0.05
N ALA A 562 30.97 3.79 -0.72
CA ALA A 562 29.58 3.60 -1.13
C ALA A 562 29.46 2.61 -2.29
N LEU A 563 30.29 2.76 -3.32
CA LEU A 563 30.27 1.89 -4.51
C LEU A 563 30.51 0.41 -4.18
N ARG A 564 31.24 0.13 -3.09
CA ARG A 564 31.56 -1.23 -2.64
C ARG A 564 30.65 -1.78 -1.54
N GLY A 565 29.65 -1.01 -1.10
CA GLY A 565 28.77 -1.39 0.03
C GLY A 565 29.45 -1.39 1.41
N SER A 566 30.72 -0.98 1.48
CA SER A 566 31.56 -0.95 2.69
C SER A 566 31.12 0.08 3.73
N PHE A 567 30.52 1.18 3.27
CA PHE A 567 30.13 2.31 4.12
C PHE A 567 29.14 1.93 5.22
N GLN A 568 28.10 1.16 4.89
CA GLN A 568 27.06 0.75 5.84
C GLN A 568 27.65 -0.12 6.96
N ALA A 569 28.52 -1.07 6.62
CA ALA A 569 29.21 -1.90 7.60
C ALA A 569 30.09 -1.07 8.54
N ALA A 570 30.83 -0.09 8.01
CA ALA A 570 31.66 0.81 8.80
C ALA A 570 30.83 1.65 9.78
N LYS A 571 29.70 2.20 9.31
CA LYS A 571 28.76 2.98 10.12
C LYS A 571 28.14 2.13 11.23
N LYS A 572 27.74 0.89 10.92
CA LYS A 572 27.20 -0.08 11.88
C LYS A 572 28.24 -0.44 12.96
N ALA A 573 29.48 -0.72 12.56
CA ALA A 573 30.58 -1.00 13.48
C ALA A 573 30.87 0.18 14.41
N ALA A 574 30.85 1.42 13.89
CA ALA A 574 31.06 2.62 14.68
C ALA A 574 29.94 2.85 15.70
N LEU A 575 28.67 2.66 15.31
CA LEU A 575 27.52 2.73 16.23
C LEU A 575 27.56 1.66 17.31
N ALA A 576 27.87 0.42 16.94
CA ALA A 576 28.01 -0.69 17.88
C ALA A 576 29.15 -0.45 18.88
N LEU A 577 30.31 0.03 18.41
CA LEU A 577 31.45 0.34 19.29
C LEU A 577 31.13 1.52 20.22
N ASN A 578 30.45 2.56 19.71
CA ASN A 578 29.98 3.67 20.53
C ASN A 578 29.02 3.22 21.64
N ASN A 579 28.08 2.33 21.31
CA ASN A 579 27.18 1.74 22.29
C ASN A 579 27.93 0.88 23.32
N LEU A 580 28.85 0.01 22.88
CA LEU A 580 29.67 -0.84 23.75
C LEU A 580 30.49 0.00 24.74
N ILE A 581 31.19 1.03 24.26
CA ILE A 581 32.03 1.90 25.09
C ILE A 581 31.17 2.67 26.08
N SER A 582 30.07 3.27 25.62
CA SER A 582 29.20 4.09 26.48
C SER A 582 28.47 3.26 27.55
N SER A 583 28.17 1.98 27.27
CA SER A 583 27.44 1.11 28.20
C SER A 583 28.36 0.35 29.16
N GLN A 584 29.40 -0.31 28.65
CA GLN A 584 30.26 -1.22 29.43
C GLN A 584 31.57 -0.59 29.89
N PHE A 585 32.07 0.44 29.19
CA PHE A 585 33.38 1.06 29.46
C PHE A 585 33.26 2.57 29.68
N GLN A 586 32.41 2.98 30.61
CA GLN A 586 32.04 4.40 30.84
C GLN A 586 33.20 5.36 31.14
N ARG A 587 34.37 4.85 31.54
CA ARG A 587 35.59 5.65 31.77
C ARG A 587 36.42 5.89 30.51
N ASP A 588 36.11 5.20 29.42
CA ASP A 588 36.77 5.37 28.14
C ASP A 588 36.19 6.56 27.38
N SER A 589 37.01 7.14 26.51
CA SER A 589 36.60 8.24 25.64
C SER A 589 36.58 7.76 24.19
N LEU A 590 35.49 8.05 23.49
CA LEU A 590 35.35 7.79 22.06
C LEU A 590 35.12 9.09 21.31
N TYR A 591 35.89 9.30 20.25
CA TYR A 591 35.64 10.33 19.24
C TYR A 591 35.46 9.68 17.88
N ILE A 592 34.67 10.30 17.02
CA ILE A 592 34.41 9.82 15.68
C ILE A 592 34.76 10.94 14.71
N ILE A 593 35.54 10.61 13.68
CA ILE A 593 35.96 11.52 12.63
C ILE A 593 35.51 10.94 11.31
N GLY A 594 34.60 11.63 10.62
CA GLY A 594 34.28 11.34 9.23
C GLY A 594 35.23 12.08 8.32
N PHE A 595 35.77 11.43 7.29
CA PHE A 595 36.67 12.07 6.35
C PHE A 595 36.40 11.73 4.88
N SER A 596 36.36 12.77 4.05
CA SER A 596 36.34 12.72 2.57
C SER A 596 37.47 13.61 2.07
N ALA A 597 37.21 14.57 1.18
CA ALA A 597 38.13 15.66 0.87
C ALA A 597 38.51 16.48 2.10
N TYR A 598 37.61 16.62 3.08
CA TYR A 598 37.88 17.21 4.38
C TYR A 598 37.47 16.25 5.51
N ALA A 599 38.09 16.40 6.68
CA ALA A 599 37.77 15.62 7.87
C ALA A 599 37.00 16.50 8.86
N ARG A 600 36.02 15.91 9.55
CA ARG A 600 35.23 16.56 10.60
C ARG A 600 34.94 15.60 11.74
N GLU A 601 34.85 16.14 12.95
CA GLU A 601 34.33 15.40 14.10
C GLU A 601 32.83 15.17 13.90
N LEU A 602 32.38 13.94 14.14
CA LEU A 602 30.98 13.52 14.09
C LEU A 602 30.52 13.23 15.51
N LYS A 603 29.35 13.74 15.89
CA LYS A 603 28.74 13.34 17.17
C LYS A 603 28.10 11.97 17.03
N ALA A 604 27.92 11.29 18.16
CA ALA A 604 27.24 10.00 18.18
C ALA A 604 25.80 10.09 17.62
N GLU A 605 25.11 11.21 17.86
CA GLU A 605 23.76 11.50 17.35
C GLU A 605 23.71 11.71 15.83
N ASP A 606 24.82 12.15 15.24
CA ASP A 606 24.89 12.39 13.80
C ASP A 606 25.08 11.07 13.03
N LEU A 607 25.70 10.07 13.66
CA LEU A 607 26.11 8.81 13.02
C LEU A 607 25.01 8.16 12.17
N PRO A 608 23.76 7.98 12.64
CA PRO A 608 22.69 7.38 11.84
C PRO A 608 22.36 8.17 10.58
N TYR A 609 22.62 9.48 10.54
CA TYR A 609 22.34 10.36 9.40
C TYR A 609 23.55 10.62 8.52
N VAL A 610 24.74 10.16 8.92
CA VAL A 610 25.94 10.32 8.11
C VAL A 610 25.76 9.57 6.79
N ARG A 611 25.97 10.31 5.70
CA ARG A 611 26.05 9.84 4.32
C ARG A 611 27.49 10.01 3.81
N TRP A 612 27.85 9.28 2.77
CA TRP A 612 29.10 9.52 2.06
C TRP A 612 29.04 10.88 1.32
N ASP A 613 30.20 11.44 1.01
CA ASP A 613 30.29 12.72 0.31
C ASP A 613 30.13 12.48 -1.20
N GLU A 614 28.97 12.83 -1.73
CA GLU A 614 28.66 12.73 -3.16
C GLU A 614 29.31 13.87 -3.97
N SER A 615 29.64 14.99 -3.31
CA SER A 615 29.98 16.25 -3.97
C SER A 615 31.47 16.55 -4.03
N VAL A 616 32.26 16.02 -3.10
CA VAL A 616 33.69 16.30 -3.01
C VAL A 616 34.51 15.01 -2.92
N LEU A 617 35.26 14.73 -3.98
CA LEU A 617 36.12 13.55 -4.09
C LEU A 617 37.37 13.68 -3.21
N GLY A 618 37.72 12.59 -2.53
CA GLY A 618 39.00 12.44 -1.85
C GLY A 618 38.95 11.62 -0.57
N THR A 619 40.10 11.09 -0.21
CA THR A 619 40.33 10.29 1.00
C THR A 619 41.41 10.98 1.82
N ASN A 620 41.03 12.03 2.57
CA ASN A 620 41.98 12.91 3.26
C ASN A 620 42.39 12.38 4.65
N MET A 621 43.10 11.24 4.64
CA MET A 621 43.67 10.65 5.85
C MET A 621 44.60 11.62 6.59
N HIS A 622 45.32 12.47 5.86
CA HIS A 622 46.18 13.50 6.45
C HIS A 622 45.41 14.42 7.40
N HIS A 623 44.30 15.00 6.93
CA HIS A 623 43.49 15.90 7.74
C HIS A 623 42.85 15.18 8.93
N ALA A 624 42.33 13.98 8.71
CA ALA A 624 41.71 13.18 9.76
C ALA A 624 42.71 12.83 10.89
N LEU A 625 43.95 12.43 10.53
CA LEU A 625 45.02 12.18 11.51
C LEU A 625 45.39 13.45 12.31
N MET A 626 45.39 14.62 11.68
CA MET A 626 45.64 15.89 12.39
C MET A 626 44.56 16.20 13.43
N ILE A 627 43.29 15.95 13.10
CA ILE A 627 42.17 16.13 14.04
C ILE A 627 42.26 15.08 15.15
N ALA A 628 42.51 13.80 14.82
CA ALA A 628 42.68 12.72 15.78
C ALA A 628 43.80 13.02 16.77
N GLU A 629 44.95 13.52 16.28
CA GLU A 629 46.07 13.96 17.10
C GLU A 629 45.66 15.05 18.10
N ARG A 630 44.85 16.03 17.66
CA ARG A 630 44.35 17.12 18.52
C ARG A 630 43.36 16.61 19.57
N LEU A 631 42.45 15.71 19.21
CA LEU A 631 41.46 15.15 20.13
C LEU A 631 42.11 14.26 21.18
N LEU A 632 43.04 13.38 20.77
CA LEU A 632 43.76 12.49 21.68
C LEU A 632 44.78 13.23 22.56
N ALA A 633 45.24 14.41 22.17
CA ALA A 633 46.11 15.23 23.01
C ALA A 633 45.42 15.74 24.30
N LYS A 634 44.08 15.75 24.35
CA LYS A 634 43.31 16.06 25.57
C LYS A 634 43.47 14.99 26.64
N HIS A 635 43.90 13.79 26.25
CA HIS A 635 44.06 12.62 27.11
C HIS A 635 45.55 12.40 27.40
N THR A 636 45.94 12.56 28.66
CA THR A 636 47.33 12.40 29.11
C THR A 636 47.60 11.07 29.80
N GLN A 637 46.55 10.38 30.24
CA GLN A 637 46.61 9.09 30.92
C GLN A 637 45.98 8.00 30.04
N GLY A 638 46.37 6.75 30.28
CA GLY A 638 45.80 5.59 29.59
C GLY A 638 46.32 5.38 28.17
N THR A 639 45.66 4.46 27.46
CA THR A 639 46.02 4.10 26.09
C THR A 639 45.33 5.03 25.10
N ARG A 640 46.07 5.51 24.09
CA ARG A 640 45.54 6.36 23.02
C ARG A 640 45.62 5.61 21.70
N GLN A 641 44.50 5.48 21.02
CA GLN A 641 44.44 4.74 19.78
C GLN A 641 43.53 5.39 18.73
N ILE A 642 43.82 5.06 17.48
CA ILE A 642 43.05 5.38 16.30
C ILE A 642 42.64 4.05 15.65
N ILE A 643 41.36 3.89 15.39
CA ILE A 643 40.79 2.82 14.56
C ILE A 643 40.42 3.46 13.23
N MET A 644 41.19 3.19 12.19
CA MET A 644 40.96 3.73 10.85
C MET A 644 40.26 2.71 9.99
N ILE A 645 39.09 3.06 9.45
CA ILE A 645 38.28 2.23 8.55
C ILE A 645 38.25 2.90 7.19
N SER A 646 38.81 2.25 6.17
CA SER A 646 38.89 2.81 4.81
C SER A 646 39.06 1.70 3.77
N ASP A 647 38.60 1.96 2.54
CA ASP A 647 38.80 1.12 1.37
C ASP A 647 39.71 1.76 0.30
N GLY A 648 40.22 2.96 0.56
CA GLY A 648 40.90 3.80 -0.41
C GLY A 648 42.30 4.26 0.02
N GLU A 649 43.13 4.59 -0.97
CA GLU A 649 44.43 5.22 -0.74
C GLU A 649 44.27 6.69 -0.36
N PRO A 650 45.26 7.33 0.29
CA PRO A 650 45.21 8.75 0.59
C PRO A 650 45.31 9.57 -0.70
N THR A 651 44.17 9.93 -1.28
CA THR A 651 44.05 10.71 -2.52
C THR A 651 44.00 12.21 -2.28
N ALA A 652 43.81 12.64 -1.03
CA ALA A 652 43.75 14.05 -0.65
C ALA A 652 44.65 14.39 0.55
N HIS A 653 45.15 15.63 0.59
CA HIS A 653 45.84 16.19 1.75
C HIS A 653 45.51 17.67 1.91
N LEU A 654 45.66 18.20 3.13
CA LEU A 654 45.59 19.65 3.33
C LEU A 654 46.89 20.35 2.93
N GLU A 655 46.77 21.37 2.09
CA GLU A 655 47.81 22.32 1.75
C GLU A 655 47.29 23.74 2.00
N ARG A 656 47.95 24.50 2.89
CA ARG A 656 47.55 25.87 3.28
C ARG A 656 46.06 26.02 3.66
N GLY A 657 45.51 24.99 4.31
CA GLY A 657 44.12 24.95 4.76
C GLY A 657 43.09 24.54 3.69
N ARG A 658 43.52 24.27 2.45
CA ARG A 658 42.65 23.75 1.38
C ARG A 658 42.96 22.29 1.09
N SER A 659 41.95 21.52 0.73
CA SER A 659 42.13 20.14 0.29
C SER A 659 42.67 20.11 -1.14
N TYR A 660 43.79 19.41 -1.33
CA TYR A 660 44.35 19.10 -2.64
C TYR A 660 44.08 17.63 -2.95
N PHE A 661 43.35 17.36 -4.03
CA PHE A 661 42.99 16.02 -4.50
C PHE A 661 43.82 15.61 -5.72
N ALA A 662 44.27 14.36 -5.75
CA ALA A 662 44.90 13.74 -6.91
C ALA A 662 44.60 12.23 -6.96
N TYR A 663 44.23 11.74 -8.14
CA TYR A 663 44.08 10.30 -8.43
C TYR A 663 44.85 9.93 -9.70
N PRO A 664 45.79 8.96 -9.65
CA PRO A 664 46.29 8.27 -8.46
C PRO A 664 46.91 9.22 -7.41
N PRO A 665 47.08 8.77 -6.13
CA PRO A 665 47.67 9.60 -5.08
C PRO A 665 49.00 10.22 -5.47
N SER A 666 49.15 11.53 -5.24
CA SER A 666 50.42 12.20 -5.49
C SER A 666 51.48 11.77 -4.46
N PRO A 667 52.78 11.75 -4.82
CA PRO A 667 53.86 11.50 -3.85
C PRO A 667 53.86 12.47 -2.67
N ILE A 668 53.37 13.71 -2.88
CA ILE A 668 53.22 14.72 -1.82
C ILE A 668 52.13 14.28 -0.84
N THR A 669 50.96 13.85 -1.34
CA THR A 669 49.83 13.37 -0.54
C THR A 669 50.23 12.20 0.36
N ILE A 670 50.92 11.20 -0.22
CA ILE A 670 51.44 10.04 0.54
C ILE A 670 52.41 10.53 1.63
N ARG A 671 53.37 11.38 1.26
CA ARG A 671 54.39 11.90 2.19
C ARG A 671 53.78 12.68 3.35
N GLU A 672 52.83 13.58 3.10
CA GLU A 672 52.18 14.35 4.16
C GLU A 672 51.34 13.45 5.09
N THR A 673 50.67 12.44 4.54
CA THR A 673 49.95 11.45 5.34
C THR A 673 50.90 10.64 6.23
N LEU A 674 52.01 10.13 5.70
CA LEU A 674 53.02 9.38 6.48
C LEU A 674 53.73 10.26 7.52
N LYS A 675 53.92 11.56 7.25
CA LYS A 675 54.41 12.52 8.25
C LYS A 675 53.43 12.63 9.43
N ALA A 676 52.12 12.67 9.17
CA ALA A 676 51.10 12.68 10.22
C ALA A 676 51.11 11.38 11.03
N VAL A 677 51.19 10.22 10.37
CA VAL A 677 51.35 8.92 11.03
C VAL A 677 52.56 8.93 11.97
N LYS A 678 53.72 9.41 11.50
CA LYS A 678 54.94 9.53 12.31
C LYS A 678 54.78 10.47 13.51
N ARG A 679 54.00 11.55 13.38
CA ARG A 679 53.66 12.44 14.52
C ARG A 679 52.81 11.71 15.56
N CYS A 680 51.77 10.99 15.14
CA CYS A 680 50.96 10.15 16.03
C CYS A 680 51.82 9.11 16.77
N THR A 681 52.72 8.42 16.07
CA THR A 681 53.64 7.44 16.68
C THR A 681 54.53 8.07 17.75
N ARG A 682 55.12 9.25 17.48
CA ARG A 682 55.95 9.96 18.46
C ARG A 682 55.19 10.36 19.72
N LYS A 683 53.87 10.49 19.62
CA LYS A 683 52.96 10.77 20.74
C LYS A 683 52.39 9.51 21.39
N ASN A 684 52.93 8.34 21.07
CA ASN A 684 52.44 7.05 21.58
C ASN A 684 50.94 6.83 21.30
N ILE A 685 50.51 7.19 20.08
CA ILE A 685 49.16 6.93 19.57
C ILE A 685 49.24 5.74 18.61
N THR A 686 48.59 4.63 18.95
CA THR A 686 48.55 3.42 18.12
C THR A 686 47.47 3.56 17.04
N ILE A 687 47.77 3.20 15.80
CA ILE A 687 46.87 3.27 14.65
C ILE A 687 46.60 1.85 14.16
N ASN A 688 45.40 1.34 14.45
CA ASN A 688 44.92 0.08 13.90
C ASN A 688 44.10 0.39 12.64
N THR A 689 44.45 -0.25 11.52
CA THR A 689 43.81 -0.01 10.22
C THR A 689 42.98 -1.22 9.80
N PHE A 690 41.70 -1.00 9.51
CA PHE A 690 40.76 -1.98 8.99
C PHE A 690 40.50 -1.65 7.52
N MET A 691 41.00 -2.52 6.65
CA MET A 691 41.05 -2.32 5.22
C MET A 691 40.04 -3.25 4.54
N LEU A 692 39.17 -2.66 3.72
CA LEU A 692 38.04 -3.36 3.07
C LEU A 692 38.32 -3.76 1.61
N ASP A 693 39.26 -3.07 0.95
CA ASP A 693 39.74 -3.44 -0.40
C ASP A 693 41.08 -4.18 -0.33
N ARG A 694 41.50 -4.87 -1.39
CA ARG A 694 42.76 -5.64 -1.47
C ARG A 694 43.70 -5.18 -2.58
N ASN A 695 43.54 -3.97 -3.09
CA ASN A 695 44.45 -3.41 -4.10
C ASN A 695 45.91 -3.42 -3.60
N HIS A 696 46.84 -3.78 -4.50
CA HIS A 696 48.26 -3.92 -4.21
C HIS A 696 48.89 -2.61 -3.69
N TYR A 697 48.55 -1.48 -4.31
CA TYR A 697 49.08 -0.17 -3.94
C TYR A 697 48.62 0.28 -2.54
N LEU A 698 47.33 0.13 -2.24
CA LEU A 698 46.79 0.35 -0.89
C LEU A 698 47.47 -0.54 0.15
N LYS A 699 47.68 -1.82 -0.17
CA LYS A 699 48.40 -2.76 0.71
C LYS A 699 49.81 -2.27 1.02
N GLU A 700 50.52 -1.77 0.02
CA GLU A 700 51.88 -1.23 0.21
C GLU A 700 51.86 0.02 1.10
N PHE A 701 50.96 0.97 0.86
CA PHE A 701 50.80 2.16 1.68
C PHE A 701 50.49 1.82 3.14
N VAL A 702 49.50 0.96 3.39
CA VAL A 702 49.09 0.59 4.75
C VAL A 702 50.20 -0.21 5.48
N ASN A 703 50.97 -1.03 4.76
CA ASN A 703 52.16 -1.66 5.33
C ASN A 703 53.22 -0.64 5.77
N GLN A 704 53.39 0.47 5.04
CA GLN A 704 54.25 1.57 5.48
C GLN A 704 53.71 2.25 6.74
N VAL A 705 52.39 2.48 6.81
CA VAL A 705 51.72 3.01 8.01
C VAL A 705 51.99 2.11 9.22
N ALA A 706 51.79 0.80 9.08
CA ALA A 706 52.02 -0.18 10.13
C ALA A 706 53.48 -0.24 10.58
N ARG A 707 54.45 -0.21 9.63
CA ARG A 707 55.89 -0.18 9.95
C ARG A 707 56.28 1.07 10.74
N ILE A 708 55.73 2.23 10.39
CA ILE A 708 56.02 3.49 11.09
C ILE A 708 55.36 3.50 12.46
N ASN A 709 54.08 3.13 12.54
CA ASN A 709 53.28 3.29 13.74
C ASN A 709 53.39 2.14 14.75
N LYS A 710 53.74 0.94 14.29
CA LYS A 710 53.68 -0.32 15.04
C LYS A 710 52.25 -0.77 15.41
N GLY A 711 51.24 -0.14 14.82
CA GLY A 711 49.85 -0.59 14.90
C GLY A 711 49.55 -1.74 13.93
N ARG A 712 48.36 -2.33 14.07
CA ARG A 712 47.97 -3.54 13.33
C ARG A 712 47.16 -3.21 12.08
N VAL A 713 47.18 -4.13 11.13
CA VAL A 713 46.43 -4.04 9.88
C VAL A 713 45.55 -5.27 9.74
N PHE A 714 44.25 -5.04 9.57
CA PHE A 714 43.25 -6.07 9.38
C PHE A 714 42.70 -5.97 7.96
N TYR A 715 42.76 -7.07 7.23
CA TYR A 715 42.14 -7.19 5.91
C TYR A 715 40.82 -7.93 6.08
N THR A 716 39.70 -7.24 5.85
CA THR A 716 38.36 -7.79 6.11
C THR A 716 37.43 -7.53 4.93
N THR A 717 36.31 -8.25 4.88
CA THR A 717 35.17 -7.89 4.05
C THR A 717 34.22 -6.96 4.83
N PRO A 718 33.34 -6.21 4.14
CA PRO A 718 32.31 -5.40 4.81
C PRO A 718 31.53 -6.19 5.85
N ASP A 719 31.12 -7.41 5.53
CA ASP A 719 30.27 -8.24 6.40
C ASP A 719 30.94 -8.58 7.74
N LYS A 720 32.27 -8.77 7.75
CA LYS A 720 33.03 -9.16 8.95
C LYS A 720 33.69 -7.99 9.68
N LEU A 721 33.61 -6.78 9.12
CA LEU A 721 34.31 -5.60 9.64
C LEU A 721 33.95 -5.31 11.11
N GLY A 722 32.66 -5.29 11.42
CA GLY A 722 32.17 -4.99 12.76
C GLY A 722 32.66 -6.00 13.80
N GLU A 723 32.65 -7.29 13.44
CA GLU A 723 33.12 -8.38 14.28
C GLU A 723 34.59 -8.20 14.67
N TYR A 724 35.46 -7.97 13.67
CA TYR A 724 36.88 -7.79 13.92
C TYR A 724 37.17 -6.57 14.79
N ILE A 725 36.48 -5.45 14.57
CA ILE A 725 36.66 -4.24 15.38
C ILE A 725 36.27 -4.50 16.84
N LEU A 726 35.12 -5.14 17.07
CA LEU A 726 34.63 -5.41 18.42
C LEU A 726 35.53 -6.40 19.16
N VAL A 727 35.92 -7.50 18.51
CA VAL A 727 36.85 -8.48 19.08
C VAL A 727 38.20 -7.84 19.38
N ASP A 728 38.71 -7.02 18.47
CA ASP A 728 39.98 -6.34 18.66
C ASP A 728 39.96 -5.44 19.89
N TYR A 729 38.93 -4.60 20.02
CA TYR A 729 38.75 -3.70 21.15
C TYR A 729 38.66 -4.45 22.49
N VAL A 730 37.80 -5.46 22.57
CA VAL A 730 37.59 -6.26 23.80
C VAL A 730 38.84 -7.07 24.15
N SER A 731 39.51 -7.66 23.15
CA SER A 731 40.72 -8.44 23.37
C SER A 731 41.87 -7.57 23.90
N GLN A 732 41.99 -6.33 23.42
CA GLN A 732 42.99 -5.38 23.89
C GLN A 732 42.70 -4.96 25.34
N LYS A 733 41.43 -4.71 25.69
CA LYS A 733 41.03 -4.47 27.07
C LYS A 733 41.34 -5.65 27.99
N ARG A 734 41.02 -6.89 27.56
CA ARG A 734 41.35 -8.10 28.34
C ARG A 734 42.85 -8.30 28.49
N LYS A 735 43.65 -8.09 27.45
CA LYS A 735 45.11 -8.22 27.51
C LYS A 735 45.74 -7.25 28.50
N HIS A 736 45.25 -6.02 28.59
CA HIS A 736 45.70 -5.08 29.61
C HIS A 736 45.30 -5.50 31.04
N LEU A 737 44.24 -6.29 31.19
CA LEU A 737 43.87 -6.88 32.47
C LEU A 737 44.69 -8.16 32.80
N THR A 738 45.05 -8.97 31.80
CA THR A 738 45.70 -10.29 32.00
C THR A 738 47.22 -10.30 31.88
N GLY A 739 47.85 -9.34 31.19
CA GLY A 739 49.32 -9.22 31.04
C GLY A 739 50.05 -8.78 32.32
N ILE A 740 49.52 -9.19 33.48
CA ILE A 740 50.00 -8.91 34.84
C ILE A 740 50.33 -10.24 35.57
N ALA A 741 50.04 -11.41 34.96
CA ALA A 741 50.16 -12.72 35.60
C ALA A 741 51.31 -13.61 35.06
N GLY A 742 52.39 -13.02 34.53
CA GLY A 742 53.56 -13.72 33.98
C GLY A 742 54.84 -13.38 34.70
#